data_AF-A0A261FQ67-F1
#
_entry.id   AF-A0A261FQ67-F1
#
_cell.length_a   1.000
_cell.length_b   1.000
_cell.length_c   1.000
_cell.angle_alpha   90.00
_cell.angle_beta   90.00
_cell.angle_gamma   90.00
#
_symmetry.space_group_name_H-M   'P 1'
#
loop_
_entity.id
_entity.type
_entity.pdbx_description
1 polymer ?
#
loop_
_entity_poly.entity_id
_entity_poly.type
_entity_poly.pdbx_seq_one_letter_code
_entity_poly.pdbx_strand_id
1 'polypeptide(L)'
;MAQGESTHQAKSNRAAKRGVNETIASAVGGAVNGANGAKTGVRATKSQVAPAASVGVTPQPRKTSRAAKSVKSAAGTVKAAATRVANRATGKSPARAAASPVFAARLESRKAELERLFMSLYDDHDAFDALVERMAEAYAARPADLKRLDKAREQDPEWYKRGDMFGMTMYTDLFAGDLRKLADKIPYLKEQKLTYLHLMPLLTMPHPNNDGGYAVEDFDTVDPKLGTNEDLANLARKLRRAGISLCIDFVMNHTASSHRWAKAAQDGDPEYQDYYFCYDDRTVPDEYDAHVPQVFPNTAPGNFTWNEQMGKWVMTQFYPFQWDLNYRNPKVLVAMLGSVMHLANLGVEVFRIDAVPYIWKELGTNCRNLPQVHTIVRMLRIVLECVCPAVVLKGEVVMAPKELAAYFGTPEAPECHMLYNVSIMVNLWSALASRDVRLLKAQIDKLDALPENCWFVNYLRCHDDIGWGLDEDVERELGIDPLKHKEFLYHFYEGAVPGSWSMGELYNYDAVTRDARSCGTTASLTGIERAIITHDRPLLETSIKRDLLMHQTMAFLRGFPMLNCGDEIGQLNGWDYKDDPDRVEDSRNLHRSKFDWEAAALRKKSGTLQNRLWRGMEGLREERHDPCFAPDAWVSTWDTFNDSVLAVVRKVDGASDGVDAGGADVAGTAGVAAGGAAARVDAVGVDAGSAGATLVGLFNFSDEPQHAHLNASDGIIAEPVDVDLEPYEARFVRL
;
A
#
# COMPACT_ATOMS: atom_id res chain seq x y z
N MET A 1 -19.53 56.39 -6.56
CA MET A 1 -19.36 57.50 -7.52
C MET A 1 -17.90 57.94 -7.49
N ALA A 2 -17.29 57.99 -8.69
CA ALA A 2 -16.08 58.71 -9.15
C ALA A 2 -15.03 59.15 -8.11
N GLN A 3 -13.77 58.69 -8.19
CA GLN A 3 -12.70 59.25 -9.06
C GLN A 3 -12.50 60.76 -8.85
N GLY A 4 -11.33 61.33 -8.57
CA GLY A 4 -9.95 60.87 -8.60
C GLY A 4 -9.08 62.11 -8.87
N GLU A 5 -7.86 62.17 -8.33
CA GLU A 5 -6.81 63.02 -8.90
C GLU A 5 -5.41 62.45 -8.56
N SER A 6 -4.69 62.15 -9.64
CA SER A 6 -3.28 61.80 -9.79
C SER A 6 -2.36 62.99 -9.47
N THR A 7 -1.08 62.85 -9.10
CA THR A 7 0.01 62.39 -9.98
C THR A 7 1.35 62.21 -9.25
N HIS A 8 2.11 61.18 -9.68
CA HIS A 8 3.59 61.06 -9.77
C HIS A 8 4.42 61.06 -8.44
N GLN A 9 5.46 60.25 -8.24
CA GLN A 9 6.41 59.64 -9.19
C GLN A 9 7.23 58.50 -8.52
N ALA A 10 7.27 57.36 -9.21
CA ALA A 10 8.36 56.39 -9.42
C ALA A 10 9.51 56.15 -8.38
N LYS A 11 9.59 54.85 -8.02
CA LYS A 11 10.77 53.94 -8.01
C LYS A 11 11.57 53.70 -6.71
N SER A 12 11.52 52.40 -6.39
CA SER A 12 12.52 51.51 -5.81
C SER A 12 12.73 51.50 -4.30
N ASN A 13 12.28 50.40 -3.67
CA ASN A 13 13.08 49.78 -2.63
C ASN A 13 12.85 48.26 -2.59
N ARG A 14 13.83 47.54 -3.14
CA ARG A 14 14.04 46.10 -3.04
C ARG A 14 15.14 45.90 -2.00
N ALA A 15 14.80 45.92 -0.71
CA ALA A 15 15.71 45.52 0.38
C ALA A 15 14.94 45.42 1.72
N ALA A 16 14.34 44.27 2.00
CA ALA A 16 13.88 43.93 3.34
C ALA A 16 13.86 42.39 3.52
N LYS A 17 15.04 41.77 3.43
CA LYS A 17 15.32 40.44 3.97
C LYS A 17 16.76 40.45 4.49
N ARG A 18 16.93 40.77 5.76
CA ARG A 18 18.06 40.40 6.62
C ARG A 18 17.89 41.07 7.99
N GLY A 19 17.86 40.25 9.03
CA GLY A 19 17.83 40.69 10.42
C GLY A 19 16.67 40.07 11.15
N VAL A 20 16.92 38.95 11.83
CA VAL A 20 16.86 38.82 13.30
C VAL A 20 17.10 37.33 13.56
N ASN A 21 18.35 36.99 13.83
CA ASN A 21 18.75 35.76 14.49
C ASN A 21 19.71 36.20 15.61
N GLU A 22 19.60 35.55 16.77
CA GLU A 22 20.25 35.87 18.06
C GLU A 22 19.54 36.92 18.91
N THR A 23 18.77 36.46 19.90
CA THR A 23 18.98 36.70 21.35
C THR A 23 17.86 35.97 22.11
N ILE A 24 18.21 35.04 23.00
CA ILE A 24 17.67 34.86 24.38
C ILE A 24 18.29 33.56 24.91
N ALA A 25 19.38 33.71 25.66
CA ALA A 25 19.88 32.70 26.59
C ALA A 25 20.52 33.46 27.76
N SER A 26 19.74 33.72 28.81
CA SER A 26 20.22 34.15 30.14
C SER A 26 19.04 34.58 31.02
N ALA A 27 18.55 33.69 31.89
CA ALA A 27 18.21 33.98 33.30
C ALA A 27 17.64 32.71 33.95
N VAL A 28 18.41 32.09 34.84
CA VAL A 28 18.12 31.88 36.28
C VAL A 28 19.27 31.01 36.80
N GLY A 29 20.17 31.65 37.56
CA GLY A 29 21.14 30.97 38.40
C GLY A 29 20.56 30.74 39.80
N GLY A 30 20.94 29.63 40.43
CA GLY A 30 20.51 29.31 41.79
C GLY A 30 21.07 27.98 42.35
N ALA A 31 22.39 27.83 42.33
CA ALA A 31 23.28 27.18 43.31
C ALA A 31 22.86 25.86 44.03
N VAL A 32 23.74 24.83 44.03
CA VAL A 32 24.79 24.58 45.05
C VAL A 32 25.44 23.17 44.87
N ASN A 33 26.78 23.19 44.76
CA ASN A 33 27.85 22.22 45.11
C ASN A 33 27.98 20.80 44.52
N GLY A 34 29.22 20.51 44.06
CA GLY A 34 29.75 19.13 44.03
C GLY A 34 30.95 18.79 43.14
N ALA A 35 32.01 19.60 43.13
CA ALA A 35 33.40 19.33 42.70
C ALA A 35 33.79 18.00 41.98
N ASN A 36 34.42 18.09 40.79
CA ASN A 36 35.88 17.97 40.65
C ASN A 36 36.37 18.04 39.18
N GLY A 37 37.29 18.98 38.92
CA GLY A 37 38.65 18.58 38.51
C GLY A 37 39.03 18.50 37.03
N ALA A 38 39.51 19.64 36.51
CA ALA A 38 40.57 19.83 35.50
C ALA A 38 40.25 19.55 34.01
N LYS A 39 40.11 20.57 33.14
CA LYS A 39 41.14 21.50 32.56
C LYS A 39 42.17 20.70 31.73
N THR A 40 42.46 20.97 30.45
CA THR A 40 42.52 22.16 29.57
C THR A 40 42.63 21.62 28.13
N GLY A 41 42.22 22.23 27.02
CA GLY A 41 41.86 23.60 26.72
C GLY A 41 42.60 24.07 25.45
N VAL A 42 41.83 24.27 24.35
CA VAL A 42 41.87 25.43 23.43
C VAL A 42 43.13 25.52 22.51
N ARG A 43 43.10 25.85 21.20
CA ARG A 43 42.29 26.80 20.43
C ARG A 43 42.37 26.56 18.92
N ALA A 44 41.30 26.98 18.25
CA ALA A 44 41.10 27.10 16.82
C ALA A 44 41.81 28.30 16.16
N THR A 45 41.93 28.25 14.83
CA THR A 45 41.83 29.44 13.95
C THR A 45 41.21 29.09 12.59
N LYS A 46 40.25 29.93 12.17
CA LYS A 46 39.53 29.97 10.89
C LYS A 46 40.43 30.44 9.73
N SER A 47 40.09 30.09 8.48
CA SER A 47 40.12 31.05 7.37
C SER A 47 39.28 30.62 6.16
N GLN A 48 38.90 31.64 5.37
CA GLN A 48 37.87 31.73 4.35
C GLN A 48 38.26 31.20 2.96
N VAL A 49 37.23 30.98 2.12
CA VAL A 49 37.29 30.63 0.69
C VAL A 49 36.87 31.83 -0.16
N ALA A 50 37.55 32.06 -1.30
CA ALA A 50 37.03 32.42 -2.65
C ALA A 50 38.23 32.58 -3.65
N PRO A 51 38.05 32.71 -4.99
CA PRO A 51 37.99 31.58 -5.94
C PRO A 51 38.88 31.72 -7.22
N ALA A 52 38.84 30.65 -8.04
CA ALA A 52 39.09 30.54 -9.50
C ALA A 52 40.52 30.72 -10.09
N ALA A 53 40.99 29.69 -10.83
CA ALA A 53 41.35 29.76 -12.26
C ALA A 53 41.99 28.45 -12.77
N SER A 54 41.58 28.08 -13.99
CA SER A 54 42.09 27.02 -14.87
C SER A 54 43.58 27.11 -15.19
N VAL A 55 44.27 25.98 -15.37
CA VAL A 55 45.19 25.68 -16.51
C VAL A 55 45.47 24.17 -16.53
N GLY A 56 45.25 23.52 -17.67
CA GLY A 56 45.71 22.15 -17.93
C GLY A 56 47.09 22.12 -18.56
N VAL A 57 47.85 21.04 -18.32
CA VAL A 57 48.94 20.54 -19.19
C VAL A 57 49.09 19.03 -18.96
N THR A 58 48.99 18.26 -20.04
CA THR A 58 49.28 16.83 -20.17
C THR A 58 50.80 16.56 -20.32
N PRO A 59 51.27 15.31 -20.13
CA PRO A 59 52.61 14.96 -19.63
C PRO A 59 53.60 14.50 -20.71
N GLN A 60 54.89 14.41 -20.36
CA GLN A 60 55.83 13.44 -20.96
C GLN A 60 57.12 13.25 -20.12
N PRO A 61 57.96 12.22 -20.38
CA PRO A 61 58.29 11.20 -19.37
C PRO A 61 59.79 11.15 -19.00
N ARG A 62 60.14 10.41 -17.94
CA ARG A 62 61.53 9.97 -17.72
C ARG A 62 61.61 8.50 -17.32
N LYS A 63 62.26 7.73 -18.18
CA LYS A 63 62.91 6.45 -17.87
C LYS A 63 64.30 6.74 -17.27
N THR A 64 64.70 5.98 -16.26
CA THR A 64 66.00 5.28 -16.25
C THR A 64 65.99 4.10 -15.27
N SER A 65 66.57 3.01 -15.76
CA SER A 65 66.89 1.71 -15.14
C SER A 65 67.98 1.82 -14.05
N ARG A 66 68.43 0.83 -13.27
CA ARG A 66 68.40 -0.65 -13.29
C ARG A 66 69.05 -1.08 -11.95
N ALA A 67 68.64 -2.20 -11.35
CA ALA A 67 69.52 -3.30 -10.92
C ALA A 67 68.74 -4.37 -10.17
N ALA A 68 68.90 -5.60 -10.64
CA ALA A 68 68.16 -6.78 -10.25
C ALA A 68 68.93 -7.63 -9.23
N LYS A 69 68.19 -8.37 -8.41
CA LYS A 69 68.60 -9.70 -7.92
C LYS A 69 67.41 -10.65 -8.00
N SER A 70 67.67 -11.80 -8.61
CA SER A 70 66.75 -12.88 -8.99
C SER A 70 66.33 -13.77 -7.82
N VAL A 71 65.07 -14.21 -7.81
CA VAL A 71 64.69 -15.56 -7.36
C VAL A 71 63.58 -16.09 -8.28
N LYS A 72 63.67 -17.39 -8.58
CA LYS A 72 63.00 -18.15 -9.63
C LYS A 72 61.47 -18.25 -9.47
N SER A 73 60.79 -18.26 -10.61
CA SER A 73 59.37 -18.54 -10.83
C SER A 73 59.04 -20.03 -10.69
N ALA A 74 57.95 -20.34 -9.99
CA ALA A 74 57.14 -21.53 -10.21
C ALA A 74 55.68 -21.09 -10.29
N ALA A 75 55.08 -21.31 -11.46
CA ALA A 75 53.70 -20.98 -11.75
C ALA A 75 52.76 -21.94 -10.99
N GLY A 76 51.92 -21.38 -10.11
CA GLY A 76 50.81 -22.08 -9.47
C GLY A 76 49.51 -21.39 -9.88
N THR A 77 48.82 -21.95 -10.86
CA THR A 77 47.46 -21.60 -11.25
C THR A 77 46.48 -21.92 -10.14
N VAL A 78 45.91 -20.90 -9.48
CA VAL A 78 44.71 -21.01 -8.66
C VAL A 78 43.51 -20.71 -9.57
N LYS A 79 42.89 -21.75 -10.09
CA LYS A 79 41.58 -21.69 -10.77
C LYS A 79 40.50 -21.60 -9.69
N ALA A 80 39.94 -20.42 -9.52
CA ALA A 80 38.73 -20.21 -8.74
C ALA A 80 37.52 -20.88 -9.42
N ALA A 81 36.70 -21.54 -8.61
CA ALA A 81 35.59 -22.38 -9.00
C ALA A 81 34.43 -21.55 -9.55
N ALA A 82 34.29 -21.53 -10.87
CA ALA A 82 33.01 -21.40 -11.53
C ALA A 82 32.33 -22.78 -11.47
N THR A 83 31.31 -22.93 -10.63
CA THR A 83 30.49 -24.14 -10.59
C THR A 83 29.61 -24.16 -11.83
N ARG A 84 30.14 -24.83 -12.85
CA ARG A 84 29.47 -25.16 -14.11
C ARG A 84 28.51 -26.33 -13.83
N VAL A 85 27.21 -26.06 -13.79
CA VAL A 85 26.18 -27.11 -13.85
C VAL A 85 26.06 -27.54 -15.32
N ALA A 86 26.93 -28.46 -15.72
CA ALA A 86 26.79 -29.21 -16.97
C ALA A 86 27.46 -30.58 -16.83
N ASN A 87 26.68 -31.58 -16.40
CA ASN A 87 26.73 -32.94 -16.95
C ASN A 87 25.69 -33.84 -16.27
N ARG A 88 24.64 -34.26 -17.00
CA ARG A 88 24.60 -35.60 -17.63
C ARG A 88 23.35 -35.73 -18.52
N ALA A 89 23.52 -35.44 -19.80
CA ALA A 89 22.72 -36.06 -20.84
C ALA A 89 23.16 -37.53 -20.94
N THR A 90 22.42 -38.41 -20.27
CA THR A 90 22.28 -39.87 -20.52
C THR A 90 21.48 -40.44 -19.35
N GLY A 91 20.17 -40.31 -19.43
CA GLY A 91 19.24 -40.84 -18.45
C GLY A 91 17.87 -40.28 -18.76
N LYS A 92 16.98 -41.15 -19.27
CA LYS A 92 15.56 -40.96 -19.58
C LYS A 92 14.99 -39.58 -19.21
N SER A 93 14.46 -38.87 -20.23
CA SER A 93 13.49 -37.79 -20.04
C SER A 93 12.52 -38.20 -18.92
N PRO A 94 12.33 -37.40 -17.85
CA PRO A 94 11.37 -37.75 -16.83
C PRO A 94 10.03 -37.93 -17.55
N ALA A 95 9.45 -39.13 -17.41
CA ALA A 95 8.15 -39.41 -17.99
C ALA A 95 7.22 -38.26 -17.58
N ARG A 96 6.69 -37.53 -18.57
CA ARG A 96 5.74 -36.41 -18.41
C ARG A 96 4.75 -36.84 -17.34
N ALA A 97 4.90 -36.32 -16.12
CA ALA A 97 4.09 -36.78 -15.00
C ALA A 97 2.65 -36.50 -15.40
N ALA A 98 1.80 -37.53 -15.42
CA ALA A 98 0.40 -37.35 -15.79
C ALA A 98 -0.17 -36.24 -14.90
N ALA A 99 -0.75 -35.21 -15.54
CA ALA A 99 -1.28 -34.06 -14.83
C ALA A 99 -2.24 -34.52 -13.72
N SER A 100 -2.11 -33.97 -12.52
CA SER A 100 -3.02 -34.26 -11.40
C SER A 100 -4.47 -34.09 -11.86
N PRO A 101 -5.39 -35.04 -11.58
CA PRO A 101 -6.79 -34.92 -11.98
C PRO A 101 -7.45 -33.63 -11.51
N VAL A 102 -7.05 -33.10 -10.35
CA VAL A 102 -7.56 -31.83 -9.80
C VAL A 102 -7.10 -30.64 -10.64
N PHE A 103 -5.80 -30.58 -10.97
CA PHE A 103 -5.28 -29.50 -11.81
C PHE A 103 -5.88 -29.57 -13.22
N ALA A 104 -5.96 -30.78 -13.80
CA ALA A 104 -6.56 -30.99 -15.10
C ALA A 104 -8.03 -30.52 -15.12
N ALA A 105 -8.81 -30.83 -14.08
CA ALA A 105 -10.21 -30.39 -13.99
C ALA A 105 -10.35 -28.85 -13.90
N ARG A 106 -9.50 -28.19 -13.08
CA ARG A 106 -9.50 -26.72 -12.98
C ARG A 106 -9.10 -26.08 -14.31
N LEU A 107 -8.01 -26.55 -14.92
CA LEU A 107 -7.53 -26.05 -16.20
C LEU A 107 -8.57 -26.27 -17.30
N GLU A 108 -9.21 -27.44 -17.40
CA GLU A 108 -10.22 -27.73 -18.42
C GLU A 108 -11.34 -26.69 -18.44
N SER A 109 -11.81 -26.27 -17.25
CA SER A 109 -12.87 -25.25 -17.13
C SER A 109 -12.46 -23.84 -17.59
N ARG A 110 -11.16 -23.55 -17.69
CA ARG A 110 -10.62 -22.21 -17.98
C ARG A 110 -9.75 -22.15 -19.25
N LYS A 111 -9.31 -23.28 -19.78
CA LYS A 111 -8.27 -23.36 -20.81
C LYS A 111 -8.64 -22.58 -22.06
N ALA A 112 -9.86 -22.75 -22.55
CA ALA A 112 -10.33 -22.05 -23.75
C ALA A 112 -10.32 -20.52 -23.59
N GLU A 113 -10.69 -20.02 -22.41
CA GLU A 113 -10.62 -18.59 -22.12
C GLU A 113 -9.17 -18.11 -22.03
N LEU A 114 -8.33 -18.83 -21.28
CA LEU A 114 -6.91 -18.50 -21.11
C LEU A 114 -6.18 -18.48 -22.46
N GLU A 115 -6.38 -19.49 -23.30
CA GLU A 115 -5.78 -19.57 -24.64
C GLU A 115 -6.25 -18.42 -25.52
N ARG A 116 -7.56 -18.12 -25.54
CA ARG A 116 -8.08 -16.99 -26.31
C ARG A 116 -7.48 -15.66 -25.88
N LEU A 117 -7.37 -15.40 -24.57
CA LEU A 117 -6.76 -14.17 -24.05
C LEU A 117 -5.27 -14.10 -24.42
N PHE A 118 -4.54 -15.21 -24.26
CA PHE A 118 -3.13 -15.28 -24.60
C PHE A 118 -2.89 -15.03 -26.09
N MET A 119 -3.63 -15.71 -26.97
CA MET A 119 -3.53 -15.53 -28.41
C MET A 119 -3.91 -14.11 -28.85
N SER A 120 -4.86 -13.46 -28.16
CA SER A 120 -5.24 -12.09 -28.48
C SER A 120 -4.12 -11.06 -28.29
N LEU A 121 -3.14 -11.36 -27.42
CA LEU A 121 -1.97 -10.49 -27.21
C LEU A 121 -0.75 -10.94 -28.02
N TYR A 122 -0.56 -12.25 -28.18
CA TYR A 122 0.73 -12.81 -28.59
C TYR A 122 0.71 -13.67 -29.87
N ASP A 123 -0.43 -14.29 -30.21
CA ASP A 123 -0.53 -15.28 -31.31
C ASP A 123 0.60 -16.33 -31.31
N ASP A 124 0.98 -16.81 -30.11
CA ASP A 124 2.14 -17.69 -29.88
C ASP A 124 1.73 -18.96 -29.11
N HIS A 125 1.52 -20.05 -29.84
CA HIS A 125 1.14 -21.35 -29.28
C HIS A 125 2.24 -22.01 -28.45
N ASP A 126 3.51 -21.83 -28.82
CA ASP A 126 4.63 -22.45 -28.11
C ASP A 126 4.81 -21.80 -26.73
N ALA A 127 4.69 -20.48 -26.65
CA ALA A 127 4.73 -19.76 -25.37
C ALA A 127 3.52 -20.10 -24.48
N PHE A 128 2.34 -20.31 -25.07
CA PHE A 128 1.17 -20.78 -24.34
C PHE A 128 1.35 -22.19 -23.77
N ASP A 129 1.89 -23.12 -24.57
CA ASP A 129 2.21 -24.48 -24.10
C ASP A 129 3.24 -24.44 -22.97
N ALA A 130 4.25 -23.57 -23.07
CA ALA A 130 5.22 -23.34 -22.00
C ALA A 130 4.58 -22.78 -20.71
N LEU A 131 3.58 -21.91 -20.83
CA LEU A 131 2.80 -21.45 -19.68
C LEU A 131 2.06 -22.61 -19.01
N VAL A 132 1.34 -23.42 -19.79
CA VAL A 132 0.58 -24.57 -19.29
C VAL A 132 1.49 -25.61 -18.62
N GLU A 133 2.67 -25.85 -19.18
CA GLU A 133 3.68 -26.73 -18.57
C GLU A 133 4.15 -26.19 -17.21
N ARG A 134 4.50 -24.90 -17.14
CA ARG A 134 4.89 -24.25 -15.86
C ARG A 134 3.78 -24.28 -14.82
N MET A 135 2.53 -24.11 -15.23
CA MET A 135 1.37 -24.25 -14.33
C MET A 135 1.29 -25.67 -13.74
N ALA A 136 1.47 -26.69 -14.57
CA ALA A 136 1.46 -28.09 -14.13
C ALA A 136 2.62 -28.40 -13.16
N GLU A 137 3.82 -27.90 -13.45
CA GLU A 137 5.00 -28.01 -12.59
C GLU A 137 4.78 -27.32 -11.24
N ALA A 138 4.27 -26.09 -11.25
CA ALA A 138 3.97 -25.33 -10.04
C ALA A 138 2.92 -26.02 -9.17
N TYR A 139 1.85 -26.56 -9.77
CA TYR A 139 0.84 -27.33 -9.04
C TYR A 139 1.43 -28.62 -8.46
N ALA A 140 2.27 -29.33 -9.22
CA ALA A 140 2.94 -30.54 -8.75
C ALA A 140 3.82 -30.24 -7.54
N ALA A 141 4.60 -29.15 -7.59
CA ALA A 141 5.47 -28.68 -6.52
C ALA A 141 4.72 -28.11 -5.31
N ARG A 142 3.44 -27.74 -5.46
CA ARG A 142 2.67 -27.09 -4.41
C ARG A 142 2.55 -27.97 -3.14
N PRO A 143 2.99 -27.48 -1.97
CA PRO A 143 2.94 -28.20 -0.69
C PRO A 143 1.56 -28.73 -0.31
N ALA A 144 1.54 -29.88 0.39
CA ALA A 144 0.30 -30.55 0.76
C ALA A 144 -0.58 -29.73 1.73
N ASP A 145 0.00 -28.90 2.60
CA ASP A 145 -0.77 -28.00 3.46
C ASP A 145 -1.42 -26.86 2.66
N LEU A 146 -0.75 -26.35 1.63
CA LEU A 146 -1.31 -25.35 0.74
C LEU A 146 -2.38 -25.92 -0.20
N LYS A 147 -2.26 -27.17 -0.65
CA LYS A 147 -3.34 -27.88 -1.36
C LYS A 147 -4.60 -28.08 -0.49
N ARG A 148 -4.43 -28.24 0.83
CA ARG A 148 -5.57 -28.27 1.76
C ARG A 148 -6.19 -26.88 1.93
N LEU A 149 -5.36 -25.84 1.99
CA LEU A 149 -5.84 -24.45 2.02
C LEU A 149 -6.62 -24.10 0.75
N ASP A 150 -6.12 -24.50 -0.42
CA ASP A 150 -6.80 -24.35 -1.71
C ASP A 150 -8.21 -24.96 -1.64
N LYS A 151 -8.30 -26.23 -1.24
CA LYS A 151 -9.60 -26.91 -1.11
C LYS A 151 -10.54 -26.21 -0.13
N ALA A 152 -10.01 -25.72 0.99
CA ALA A 152 -10.82 -25.02 1.99
C ALA A 152 -11.35 -23.68 1.46
N ARG A 153 -10.55 -22.93 0.71
CA ARG A 153 -10.95 -21.64 0.13
C ARG A 153 -11.78 -21.77 -1.14
N GLU A 154 -11.68 -22.87 -1.88
CA GLU A 154 -12.65 -23.19 -2.94
C GLU A 154 -14.05 -23.45 -2.36
N GLN A 155 -14.15 -23.92 -1.12
CA GLN A 155 -15.41 -24.09 -0.39
C GLN A 155 -15.90 -22.81 0.30
N ASP A 156 -15.05 -21.80 0.38
CA ASP A 156 -15.32 -20.49 0.97
C ASP A 156 -14.63 -19.39 0.12
N PRO A 157 -15.12 -19.15 -1.11
CA PRO A 157 -14.46 -18.25 -2.05
C PRO A 157 -14.45 -16.79 -1.59
N GLU A 158 -15.30 -16.43 -0.63
CA GLU A 158 -15.43 -15.07 -0.08
C GLU A 158 -14.74 -14.89 1.28
N TRP A 159 -13.85 -15.81 1.68
CA TRP A 159 -13.14 -15.76 2.96
C TRP A 159 -12.47 -14.41 3.25
N TYR A 160 -11.98 -13.72 2.21
CA TYR A 160 -11.29 -12.44 2.29
C TYR A 160 -12.22 -11.24 2.48
N LYS A 161 -13.54 -11.47 2.40
CA LYS A 161 -14.58 -10.45 2.60
C LYS A 161 -15.22 -10.50 4.00
N ARG A 162 -14.83 -11.45 4.85
CA ARG A 162 -15.44 -11.62 6.18
C ARG A 162 -15.36 -10.33 7.02
N GLY A 163 -16.41 -10.07 7.82
CA GLY A 163 -16.50 -8.85 8.63
C GLY A 163 -15.35 -8.70 9.64
N ASP A 164 -14.81 -9.83 10.11
CA ASP A 164 -13.67 -9.91 11.05
C ASP A 164 -12.29 -9.76 10.40
N MET A 165 -12.21 -9.47 9.10
CA MET A 165 -10.95 -9.12 8.45
C MET A 165 -10.37 -7.85 9.08
N PHE A 166 -9.11 -7.94 9.53
CA PHE A 166 -8.38 -6.84 10.16
C PHE A 166 -6.90 -6.94 9.75
N GLY A 167 -6.43 -5.92 9.04
CA GLY A 167 -5.13 -5.90 8.40
C GLY A 167 -4.10 -5.04 9.12
N MET A 168 -2.83 -5.33 8.86
CA MET A 168 -1.71 -4.43 9.14
C MET A 168 -0.68 -4.51 8.03
N THR A 169 -0.09 -3.38 7.66
CA THR A 169 1.07 -3.30 6.75
C THR A 169 2.33 -2.88 7.49
N MET A 170 3.48 -3.47 7.14
CA MET A 170 4.78 -3.17 7.78
C MET A 170 5.99 -3.52 6.92
N TYR A 171 7.10 -2.82 7.16
CA TYR A 171 8.43 -3.27 6.78
C TYR A 171 8.97 -4.30 7.79
N THR A 172 9.47 -5.42 7.30
CA THR A 172 9.95 -6.53 8.16
C THR A 172 11.12 -6.11 9.04
N ASP A 173 12.10 -5.40 8.46
CA ASP A 173 13.29 -4.91 9.15
C ASP A 173 12.96 -3.81 10.17
N LEU A 174 12.09 -2.87 9.83
CA LEU A 174 11.69 -1.79 10.72
C LEU A 174 10.85 -2.29 11.91
N PHE A 175 10.02 -3.32 11.69
CA PHE A 175 9.18 -3.87 12.75
C PHE A 175 9.92 -4.87 13.67
N ALA A 176 10.64 -5.82 13.07
CA ALA A 176 11.22 -6.95 13.80
C ALA A 176 12.68 -7.25 13.45
N GLY A 177 13.25 -6.59 12.45
CA GLY A 177 14.62 -6.78 11.98
C GLY A 177 14.74 -7.83 10.86
N ASP A 178 14.12 -9.00 11.02
CA ASP A 178 14.17 -10.09 10.03
C ASP A 178 12.94 -11.02 10.14
N LEU A 179 12.74 -11.89 9.14
CA LEU A 179 11.58 -12.79 9.06
C LEU A 179 11.49 -13.77 10.24
N ARG A 180 12.64 -14.18 10.81
CA ARG A 180 12.67 -15.12 11.94
C ARG A 180 12.21 -14.43 13.21
N LYS A 181 12.70 -13.21 13.47
CA LYS A 181 12.27 -12.39 14.61
C LYS A 181 10.83 -11.94 14.46
N LEU A 182 10.35 -11.66 13.24
CA LEU A 182 8.94 -11.35 12.99
C LEU A 182 8.04 -12.51 13.44
N ALA A 183 8.47 -13.76 13.24
CA ALA A 183 7.74 -14.92 13.72
C ALA A 183 7.57 -14.94 15.25
N ASP A 184 8.51 -14.36 16.00
CA ASP A 184 8.43 -14.22 17.47
C ASP A 184 7.47 -13.10 17.91
N LYS A 185 7.06 -12.23 16.98
CA LYS A 185 6.08 -11.16 17.21
C LYS A 185 4.64 -11.56 16.92
N ILE A 186 4.37 -12.76 16.40
CA ILE A 186 3.01 -13.27 16.15
C ILE A 186 2.09 -13.14 17.38
N PRO A 187 2.53 -13.37 18.65
CA PRO A 187 1.68 -13.13 19.81
C PRO A 187 1.16 -11.70 19.92
N TYR A 188 1.96 -10.70 19.54
CA TYR A 188 1.54 -9.29 19.49
C TYR A 188 0.48 -9.06 18.40
N LEU A 189 0.70 -9.62 17.21
CA LEU A 189 -0.25 -9.52 16.10
C LEU A 189 -1.61 -10.18 16.44
N LYS A 190 -1.57 -11.31 17.15
CA LYS A 190 -2.77 -12.00 17.66
C LYS A 190 -3.46 -11.22 18.78
N GLU A 191 -2.71 -10.55 19.65
CA GLU A 191 -3.27 -9.67 20.68
C GLU A 191 -4.14 -8.58 20.03
N GLN A 192 -3.66 -8.04 18.90
CA GLN A 192 -4.36 -7.06 18.07
C GLN A 192 -5.45 -7.65 17.17
N LYS A 193 -5.67 -8.97 17.23
CA LYS A 193 -6.66 -9.72 16.41
C LYS A 193 -6.48 -9.56 14.90
N LEU A 194 -5.23 -9.41 14.45
CA LEU A 194 -4.96 -9.40 13.01
C LEU A 194 -5.36 -10.73 12.37
N THR A 195 -5.91 -10.64 11.17
CA THR A 195 -6.23 -11.77 10.28
C THR A 195 -5.56 -11.63 8.92
N TYR A 196 -4.95 -10.48 8.66
CA TYR A 196 -4.22 -10.16 7.43
C TYR A 196 -2.93 -9.39 7.76
N LEU A 197 -1.81 -9.77 7.16
CA LEU A 197 -0.53 -9.09 7.33
C LEU A 197 0.12 -8.84 5.97
N HIS A 198 0.31 -7.58 5.61
CA HIS A 198 1.04 -7.16 4.42
C HIS A 198 2.47 -6.76 4.77
N LEU A 199 3.43 -7.56 4.31
CA LEU A 199 4.83 -7.21 4.37
C LEU A 199 5.22 -6.45 3.12
N MET A 200 5.82 -5.27 3.32
CA MET A 200 6.49 -4.48 2.29
C MET A 200 7.56 -5.32 1.55
N PRO A 201 8.05 -4.87 0.37
CA PRO A 201 8.94 -5.67 -0.47
C PRO A 201 10.10 -6.30 0.31
N LEU A 202 10.20 -7.63 0.17
CA LEU A 202 11.13 -8.47 0.92
C LEU A 202 12.00 -9.35 0.01
N LEU A 203 11.79 -9.23 -1.30
CA LEU A 203 12.56 -9.94 -2.31
C LEU A 203 13.91 -9.24 -2.51
N THR A 204 14.86 -9.96 -3.10
CA THR A 204 16.22 -9.46 -3.26
C THR A 204 16.22 -8.15 -4.04
N MET A 205 16.95 -7.17 -3.53
CA MET A 205 16.97 -5.79 -4.01
C MET A 205 18.39 -5.20 -3.92
N PRO A 206 18.73 -4.18 -4.72
CA PRO A 206 19.99 -3.47 -4.57
C PRO A 206 20.02 -2.69 -3.25
N HIS A 207 21.20 -2.28 -2.78
CA HIS A 207 21.33 -1.44 -1.58
C HIS A 207 22.37 -0.35 -1.82
N PRO A 208 22.10 0.93 -1.49
CA PRO A 208 20.87 1.45 -0.86
C PRO A 208 19.74 1.81 -1.85
N ASN A 209 20.05 1.98 -3.15
CA ASN A 209 19.11 2.54 -4.13
C ASN A 209 18.07 1.52 -4.60
N ASN A 210 16.99 1.33 -3.83
CA ASN A 210 15.96 0.33 -4.12
C ASN A 210 14.52 0.82 -4.03
N ASP A 211 14.28 2.11 -3.80
CA ASP A 211 12.94 2.68 -3.63
C ASP A 211 12.13 1.93 -2.55
N GLY A 212 12.72 1.67 -1.38
CA GLY A 212 12.04 0.90 -0.33
C GLY A 212 11.80 -0.58 -0.70
N GLY A 213 12.59 -1.12 -1.62
CA GLY A 213 12.54 -2.50 -2.10
C GLY A 213 11.68 -2.74 -3.34
N TYR A 214 11.10 -1.70 -3.94
CA TYR A 214 10.36 -1.83 -5.19
C TYR A 214 11.26 -2.03 -6.42
N ALA A 215 12.57 -1.77 -6.33
CA ALA A 215 13.53 -2.22 -7.33
C ALA A 215 13.97 -3.67 -7.07
N VAL A 216 13.27 -4.64 -7.67
CA VAL A 216 13.52 -6.08 -7.44
C VAL A 216 14.65 -6.62 -8.34
N GLU A 217 15.68 -7.22 -7.73
CA GLU A 217 16.81 -7.91 -8.38
C GLU A 217 16.55 -9.39 -8.66
N ASP A 218 15.73 -10.04 -7.83
CA ASP A 218 15.31 -11.42 -8.02
C ASP A 218 13.92 -11.66 -7.41
N PHE A 219 12.94 -11.97 -8.25
CA PHE A 219 11.58 -12.27 -7.82
C PHE A 219 11.44 -13.61 -7.09
N ASP A 220 12.42 -14.50 -7.19
CA ASP A 220 12.32 -15.87 -6.69
C ASP A 220 12.96 -16.05 -5.31
N THR A 221 13.66 -15.02 -4.81
CA THR A 221 14.52 -15.12 -3.62
C THR A 221 14.30 -13.96 -2.65
N VAL A 222 14.05 -14.28 -1.39
CA VAL A 222 14.04 -13.32 -0.26
C VAL A 222 15.38 -12.62 -0.12
N ASP A 223 15.37 -11.31 0.17
CA ASP A 223 16.59 -10.55 0.40
C ASP A 223 17.40 -11.15 1.58
N PRO A 224 18.71 -11.45 1.40
CA PRO A 224 19.54 -12.05 2.44
C PRO A 224 19.63 -11.26 3.75
N LYS A 225 19.37 -9.94 3.74
CA LYS A 225 19.30 -9.12 4.96
C LYS A 225 18.05 -9.45 5.80
N LEU A 226 16.98 -9.92 5.17
CA LEU A 226 15.70 -10.24 5.81
C LEU A 226 15.55 -11.73 6.13
N GLY A 227 16.25 -12.61 5.39
CA GLY A 227 16.27 -14.05 5.65
C GLY A 227 16.39 -14.88 4.39
N THR A 228 15.68 -16.01 4.36
CA THR A 228 15.68 -16.97 3.25
C THR A 228 14.25 -17.35 2.83
N ASN A 229 14.10 -18.02 1.68
CA ASN A 229 12.81 -18.58 1.27
C ASN A 229 12.25 -19.58 2.30
N GLU A 230 13.12 -20.29 3.03
CA GLU A 230 12.69 -21.18 4.11
C GLU A 230 12.14 -20.38 5.30
N ASP A 231 12.76 -19.25 5.65
CA ASP A 231 12.25 -18.36 6.69
C ASP A 231 10.89 -17.77 6.32
N LEU A 232 10.70 -17.36 5.05
CA LEU A 232 9.41 -16.90 4.54
C LEU A 232 8.35 -18.01 4.62
N ALA A 233 8.67 -19.23 4.16
CA ALA A 233 7.75 -20.36 4.22
C ALA A 233 7.40 -20.76 5.67
N ASN A 234 8.37 -20.68 6.58
CA ASN A 234 8.17 -20.92 8.00
C ASN A 234 7.31 -19.83 8.66
N LEU A 235 7.53 -18.56 8.32
CA LEU A 235 6.71 -17.44 8.78
C LEU A 235 5.27 -17.61 8.29
N ALA A 236 5.06 -17.81 6.99
CA ALA A 236 3.73 -18.01 6.40
C ALA A 236 2.97 -19.15 7.09
N ARG A 237 3.64 -20.28 7.34
CA ARG A 237 3.03 -21.41 8.08
C ARG A 237 2.63 -21.05 9.51
N LYS A 238 3.45 -20.27 10.22
CA LYS A 238 3.15 -19.81 11.59
C LYS A 238 2.00 -18.78 11.60
N LEU A 239 1.99 -17.86 10.64
CA LEU A 239 0.89 -16.91 10.43
C LEU A 239 -0.44 -17.62 10.16
N ARG A 240 -0.45 -18.60 9.24
CA ARG A 240 -1.64 -19.44 8.99
C ARG A 240 -2.17 -20.12 10.24
N ARG A 241 -1.29 -20.72 11.05
CA ARG A 241 -1.68 -21.34 12.34
C ARG A 241 -2.23 -20.32 13.34
N ALA A 242 -1.87 -19.05 13.19
CA ALA A 242 -2.39 -17.96 13.99
C ALA A 242 -3.69 -17.34 13.42
N GLY A 243 -4.16 -17.80 12.26
CA GLY A 243 -5.32 -17.22 11.57
C GLY A 243 -4.99 -15.96 10.76
N ILE A 244 -3.72 -15.76 10.38
CA ILE A 244 -3.25 -14.57 9.68
C ILE A 244 -2.81 -14.94 8.27
N SER A 245 -3.43 -14.33 7.27
CA SER A 245 -3.06 -14.48 5.85
C SER A 245 -1.90 -13.55 5.50
N LEU A 246 -0.86 -14.10 4.88
CA LEU A 246 0.32 -13.33 4.43
C LEU A 246 0.08 -12.69 3.06
N CYS A 247 0.22 -11.38 3.01
CA CYS A 247 0.31 -10.56 1.81
C CYS A 247 1.74 -10.07 1.59
N ILE A 248 2.20 -10.11 0.33
CA ILE A 248 3.44 -9.44 -0.08
C ILE A 248 3.21 -8.67 -1.38
N ASP A 249 4.12 -7.74 -1.68
CA ASP A 249 4.21 -7.08 -2.97
C ASP A 249 4.70 -8.02 -4.07
N PHE A 250 4.13 -7.85 -5.26
CA PHE A 250 4.64 -8.42 -6.51
C PHE A 250 4.73 -7.32 -7.56
N VAL A 251 5.97 -6.85 -7.79
CA VAL A 251 6.26 -5.73 -8.68
C VAL A 251 6.24 -6.21 -10.12
N MET A 252 5.11 -6.03 -10.79
CA MET A 252 4.92 -6.55 -12.14
C MET A 252 5.54 -5.65 -13.21
N ASN A 253 5.54 -4.34 -13.01
CA ASN A 253 5.87 -3.40 -14.08
C ASN A 253 7.36 -3.33 -14.43
N HIS A 254 8.24 -3.46 -13.44
CA HIS A 254 9.66 -3.17 -13.63
C HIS A 254 10.56 -4.07 -12.77
N THR A 255 11.83 -4.14 -13.14
CA THR A 255 12.89 -4.77 -12.32
C THR A 255 13.95 -3.75 -11.94
N ALA A 256 14.79 -4.06 -10.95
CA ALA A 256 16.03 -3.33 -10.77
C ALA A 256 16.91 -3.42 -12.04
N SER A 257 17.69 -2.39 -12.34
CA SER A 257 18.69 -2.40 -13.41
C SER A 257 19.81 -3.42 -13.14
N SER A 258 19.93 -3.90 -11.91
CA SER A 258 20.83 -4.96 -11.48
C SER A 258 20.19 -6.37 -11.52
N HIS A 259 18.93 -6.50 -11.96
CA HIS A 259 18.27 -7.78 -12.18
C HIS A 259 19.04 -8.62 -13.21
N ARG A 260 18.97 -9.95 -13.11
CA ARG A 260 19.67 -10.87 -14.03
C ARG A 260 19.33 -10.62 -15.51
N TRP A 261 18.08 -10.28 -15.81
CA TRP A 261 17.62 -9.94 -17.16
C TRP A 261 18.22 -8.61 -17.63
N ALA A 262 18.17 -7.55 -16.81
CA ALA A 262 18.78 -6.27 -17.14
C ALA A 262 20.29 -6.39 -17.36
N LYS A 263 21.01 -7.14 -16.50
CA LYS A 263 22.44 -7.41 -16.68
C LYS A 263 22.75 -8.11 -18.01
N ALA A 264 21.95 -9.13 -18.37
CA ALA A 264 22.12 -9.82 -19.65
C ALA A 264 21.80 -8.90 -20.85
N ALA A 265 20.79 -8.04 -20.74
CA ALA A 265 20.49 -7.01 -21.73
C ALA A 265 21.66 -6.03 -21.91
N GLN A 266 22.25 -5.56 -20.81
CA GLN A 266 23.43 -4.70 -20.78
C GLN A 266 24.67 -5.37 -21.37
N ASP A 267 24.80 -6.69 -21.24
CA ASP A 267 25.87 -7.50 -21.84
C ASP A 267 25.64 -7.77 -23.35
N GLY A 268 24.53 -7.27 -23.92
CA GLY A 268 24.24 -7.34 -25.34
C GLY A 268 23.43 -8.56 -25.77
N ASP A 269 22.83 -9.31 -24.84
CA ASP A 269 21.96 -10.44 -25.17
C ASP A 269 20.63 -9.93 -25.78
N PRO A 270 20.35 -10.19 -27.08
CA PRO A 270 19.15 -9.66 -27.73
C PRO A 270 17.85 -10.16 -27.09
N GLU A 271 17.83 -11.39 -26.58
CA GLU A 271 16.64 -11.95 -25.95
C GLU A 271 16.25 -11.15 -24.70
N TYR A 272 17.24 -10.75 -23.90
CA TYR A 272 17.00 -9.98 -22.69
C TYR A 272 16.88 -8.47 -22.96
N GLN A 273 17.44 -7.94 -24.05
CA GLN A 273 17.10 -6.59 -24.49
C GLN A 273 15.62 -6.47 -24.82
N ASP A 274 15.02 -7.49 -25.43
CA ASP A 274 13.58 -7.55 -25.73
C ASP A 274 12.70 -7.74 -24.49
N TYR A 275 13.26 -7.99 -23.30
CA TYR A 275 12.51 -7.98 -22.04
C TYR A 275 12.24 -6.55 -21.55
N TYR A 276 12.87 -5.55 -22.16
CA TYR A 276 12.73 -4.14 -21.82
C TYR A 276 12.44 -3.31 -23.07
N PHE A 277 12.15 -2.02 -22.88
CA PHE A 277 12.00 -1.07 -23.99
C PHE A 277 13.33 -0.36 -24.24
N CYS A 278 14.17 -0.94 -25.11
CA CYS A 278 15.51 -0.44 -25.42
C CYS A 278 15.58 0.19 -26.83
N TYR A 279 16.14 1.40 -26.94
CA TYR A 279 16.22 2.16 -28.20
C TYR A 279 17.62 2.71 -28.45
N ASP A 280 18.08 2.69 -29.71
CA ASP A 280 19.42 3.17 -30.10
C ASP A 280 19.56 4.70 -30.00
N ASP A 281 18.48 5.44 -30.19
CA ASP A 281 18.45 6.90 -30.13
C ASP A 281 17.15 7.43 -29.50
N ARG A 282 16.99 8.75 -29.50
CA ARG A 282 15.85 9.45 -28.86
C ARG A 282 14.58 9.49 -29.70
N THR A 283 14.57 9.02 -30.95
CA THR A 283 13.43 9.16 -31.86
C THR A 283 12.14 8.60 -31.26
N VAL A 284 12.13 7.34 -30.84
CA VAL A 284 10.95 6.70 -30.21
C VAL A 284 10.75 7.15 -28.75
N PRO A 285 11.80 7.27 -27.91
CA PRO A 285 11.67 7.85 -26.58
C PRO A 285 10.97 9.22 -26.54
N ASP A 286 11.30 10.13 -27.47
CA ASP A 286 10.69 11.46 -27.55
C ASP A 286 9.20 11.40 -27.92
N GLU A 287 8.78 10.43 -28.74
CA GLU A 287 7.36 10.21 -29.06
C GLU A 287 6.57 9.71 -27.83
N TYR A 288 7.16 8.83 -27.02
CA TYR A 288 6.55 8.44 -25.74
C TYR A 288 6.48 9.62 -24.77
N ASP A 289 7.57 10.36 -24.59
CA ASP A 289 7.62 11.49 -23.64
C ASP A 289 6.64 12.62 -23.99
N ALA A 290 6.16 12.70 -25.25
CA ALA A 290 5.11 13.63 -25.65
C ALA A 290 3.72 13.30 -25.07
N HIS A 291 3.47 12.05 -24.67
CA HIS A 291 2.16 11.57 -24.22
C HIS A 291 2.17 10.93 -22.83
N VAL A 292 3.31 10.39 -22.40
CA VAL A 292 3.44 9.65 -21.15
C VAL A 292 3.76 10.60 -19.99
N PRO A 293 2.85 10.76 -19.01
CA PRO A 293 3.07 11.63 -17.86
C PRO A 293 4.17 11.08 -16.94
N GLN A 294 5.07 11.98 -16.51
CA GLN A 294 6.14 11.66 -15.57
C GLN A 294 5.58 11.38 -14.18
N VAL A 295 6.03 10.29 -13.55
CA VAL A 295 5.64 9.93 -12.18
C VAL A 295 6.43 10.75 -11.16
N PHE A 296 7.72 10.98 -11.44
CA PHE A 296 8.69 11.60 -10.53
C PHE A 296 9.45 12.76 -11.19
N PRO A 297 8.77 13.83 -11.64
CA PRO A 297 9.41 14.88 -12.43
C PRO A 297 10.59 15.59 -11.75
N ASN A 298 10.59 15.63 -10.41
CA ASN A 298 11.65 16.28 -9.63
C ASN A 298 12.79 15.34 -9.21
N THR A 299 12.49 14.06 -9.04
CA THR A 299 13.42 13.06 -8.47
C THR A 299 14.01 12.13 -9.55
N ALA A 300 13.24 11.82 -10.60
CA ALA A 300 13.65 11.02 -11.75
C ALA A 300 12.99 11.58 -13.03
N PRO A 301 13.53 12.68 -13.60
CA PRO A 301 12.89 13.36 -14.72
C PRO A 301 12.91 12.53 -16.01
N GLY A 302 11.79 12.56 -16.73
CA GLY A 302 11.56 11.83 -17.98
C GLY A 302 11.09 10.39 -17.76
N ASN A 303 10.85 9.65 -18.86
CA ASN A 303 10.46 8.24 -18.81
C ASN A 303 11.55 7.30 -19.37
N PHE A 304 12.74 7.82 -19.71
CA PHE A 304 13.82 7.05 -20.32
C PHE A 304 15.19 7.48 -19.78
N THR A 305 16.05 6.49 -19.55
CA THR A 305 17.43 6.67 -19.08
C THR A 305 18.42 6.16 -20.12
N TRP A 306 19.51 6.89 -20.38
CA TRP A 306 20.62 6.39 -21.22
C TRP A 306 21.48 5.40 -20.42
N ASN A 307 21.65 4.19 -20.96
CA ASN A 307 22.56 3.20 -20.39
C ASN A 307 23.88 3.18 -21.17
N GLU A 308 24.95 3.64 -20.52
CA GLU A 308 26.28 3.75 -21.14
C GLU A 308 26.90 2.39 -21.52
N GLN A 309 26.59 1.32 -20.75
CA GLN A 309 27.15 -0.01 -21.02
C GLN A 309 26.57 -0.62 -22.30
N MET A 310 25.26 -0.47 -22.48
CA MET A 310 24.53 -1.00 -23.63
C MET A 310 24.55 -0.04 -24.84
N GLY A 311 24.83 1.25 -24.61
CA GLY A 311 24.75 2.29 -25.64
C GLY A 311 23.33 2.49 -26.16
N LYS A 312 22.33 2.43 -25.27
CA LYS A 312 20.89 2.52 -25.61
C LYS A 312 20.12 3.30 -24.55
N TRP A 313 19.01 3.91 -24.95
CA TRP A 313 17.96 4.41 -24.06
C TRP A 313 17.09 3.24 -23.58
N VAL A 314 16.74 3.24 -22.30
CA VAL A 314 15.83 2.25 -21.70
C VAL A 314 14.68 2.95 -20.97
N MET A 315 13.46 2.44 -21.12
CA MET A 315 12.30 2.99 -20.42
C MET A 315 12.42 2.77 -18.90
N THR A 316 12.24 3.85 -18.16
CA THR A 316 12.30 3.95 -16.70
C THR A 316 11.26 4.97 -16.24
N GLN A 317 9.98 4.58 -16.16
CA GLN A 317 8.88 5.50 -15.78
C GLN A 317 8.95 5.96 -14.31
N PHE A 318 9.70 5.23 -13.49
CA PHE A 318 9.95 5.51 -12.08
C PHE A 318 11.39 6.01 -11.89
N TYR A 319 12.21 5.39 -11.04
CA TYR A 319 13.62 5.75 -10.90
C TYR A 319 14.48 5.20 -12.06
N PRO A 320 15.64 5.81 -12.37
CA PRO A 320 16.56 5.33 -13.42
C PRO A 320 17.06 3.89 -13.23
N PHE A 321 16.98 3.36 -12.00
CA PHE A 321 17.32 1.99 -11.66
C PHE A 321 16.13 1.02 -11.69
N GLN A 322 14.94 1.46 -12.07
CA GLN A 322 13.74 0.63 -12.27
C GLN A 322 13.42 0.56 -13.77
N TRP A 323 13.75 -0.56 -14.40
CA TRP A 323 13.58 -0.76 -15.83
C TRP A 323 12.25 -1.42 -16.14
N ASP A 324 11.43 -0.75 -16.93
CA ASP A 324 10.09 -1.21 -17.33
C ASP A 324 10.17 -2.48 -18.20
N LEU A 325 9.44 -3.51 -17.77
CA LEU A 325 9.32 -4.79 -18.45
C LEU A 325 8.42 -4.68 -19.69
N ASN A 326 8.84 -5.31 -20.78
CA ASN A 326 8.12 -5.34 -22.04
C ASN A 326 7.14 -6.51 -22.11
N TYR A 327 5.91 -6.30 -21.63
CA TYR A 327 4.85 -7.32 -21.68
C TYR A 327 4.32 -7.63 -23.08
N ARG A 328 4.76 -6.94 -24.14
CA ARG A 328 4.51 -7.38 -25.53
C ARG A 328 5.26 -8.68 -25.85
N ASN A 329 6.31 -8.99 -25.09
CA ASN A 329 7.04 -10.25 -25.19
C ASN A 329 6.37 -11.30 -24.29
N PRO A 330 5.81 -12.40 -24.85
CA PRO A 330 5.13 -13.42 -24.04
C PRO A 330 6.05 -14.10 -23.02
N LYS A 331 7.37 -14.14 -23.28
CA LYS A 331 8.34 -14.72 -22.34
C LYS A 331 8.40 -13.97 -21.02
N VAL A 332 8.19 -12.64 -21.04
CA VAL A 332 8.11 -11.81 -19.83
C VAL A 332 6.92 -12.22 -18.98
N LEU A 333 5.74 -12.32 -19.58
CA LEU A 333 4.53 -12.76 -18.88
C LEU A 333 4.72 -14.16 -18.27
N VAL A 334 5.21 -15.11 -19.08
CA VAL A 334 5.43 -16.50 -18.63
C VAL A 334 6.43 -16.57 -17.47
N ALA A 335 7.51 -15.78 -17.52
CA ALA A 335 8.50 -15.71 -16.45
C ALA A 335 7.90 -15.12 -15.16
N MET A 336 7.18 -14.01 -15.25
CA MET A 336 6.57 -13.34 -14.10
C MET A 336 5.49 -14.23 -13.43
N LEU A 337 4.64 -14.90 -14.21
CA LEU A 337 3.66 -15.85 -13.69
C LEU A 337 4.33 -17.04 -13.00
N GLY A 338 5.48 -17.50 -13.51
CA GLY A 338 6.33 -18.50 -12.86
C GLY A 338 6.74 -18.07 -11.45
N SER A 339 7.24 -16.83 -11.29
CA SER A 339 7.65 -16.28 -10.00
C SER A 339 6.48 -16.11 -9.03
N VAL A 340 5.31 -15.63 -9.48
CA VAL A 340 4.11 -15.56 -8.61
C VAL A 340 3.73 -16.95 -8.08
N MET A 341 3.68 -17.95 -8.95
CA MET A 341 3.32 -19.32 -8.55
C MET A 341 4.36 -19.93 -7.59
N HIS A 342 5.64 -19.62 -7.78
CA HIS A 342 6.71 -20.00 -6.85
C HIS A 342 6.52 -19.38 -5.47
N LEU A 343 6.29 -18.07 -5.38
CA LEU A 343 6.01 -17.38 -4.12
C LEU A 343 4.72 -17.88 -3.45
N ALA A 344 3.69 -18.20 -4.24
CA ALA A 344 2.47 -18.83 -3.75
C ALA A 344 2.73 -20.21 -3.14
N ASN A 345 3.73 -20.95 -3.65
CA ASN A 345 4.18 -22.23 -3.11
C ASN A 345 5.06 -22.10 -1.85
N LEU A 346 5.65 -20.93 -1.61
CA LEU A 346 6.23 -20.58 -0.30
C LEU A 346 5.15 -20.24 0.74
N GLY A 347 3.89 -20.09 0.32
CA GLY A 347 2.75 -19.89 1.21
C GLY A 347 2.29 -18.45 1.35
N VAL A 348 2.67 -17.58 0.40
CA VAL A 348 2.00 -16.30 0.19
C VAL A 348 0.53 -16.57 -0.20
N GLU A 349 -0.38 -15.80 0.38
CA GLU A 349 -1.82 -15.98 0.22
C GLU A 349 -2.49 -14.79 -0.46
N VAL A 350 -1.85 -13.63 -0.45
CA VAL A 350 -2.31 -12.44 -1.14
C VAL A 350 -1.13 -11.77 -1.84
N PHE A 351 -1.30 -11.41 -3.11
CA PHE A 351 -0.33 -10.59 -3.82
C PHE A 351 -0.88 -9.18 -4.00
N ARG A 352 -0.16 -8.18 -3.48
CA ARG A 352 -0.32 -6.79 -3.93
C ARG A 352 0.37 -6.67 -5.27
N ILE A 353 -0.39 -6.62 -6.36
CA ILE A 353 0.18 -6.38 -7.68
C ILE A 353 0.45 -4.87 -7.81
N ASP A 354 1.73 -4.51 -7.90
CA ASP A 354 2.20 -3.13 -7.86
C ASP A 354 2.33 -2.54 -9.28
N ALA A 355 2.00 -1.25 -9.42
CA ALA A 355 2.10 -0.51 -10.67
C ALA A 355 1.39 -1.18 -11.86
N VAL A 356 0.28 -1.88 -11.59
CA VAL A 356 -0.50 -2.62 -12.61
C VAL A 356 -0.94 -1.74 -13.77
N PRO A 357 -1.39 -0.48 -13.56
CA PRO A 357 -1.80 0.38 -14.66
C PRO A 357 -0.76 0.58 -15.75
N TYR A 358 0.52 0.39 -15.42
CA TYR A 358 1.64 0.73 -16.27
C TYR A 358 2.09 -0.45 -17.14
N ILE A 359 1.73 -1.71 -16.86
CA ILE A 359 2.41 -2.88 -17.44
C ILE A 359 2.35 -3.01 -18.98
N TRP A 360 1.49 -2.25 -19.67
CA TRP A 360 1.44 -2.22 -21.14
C TRP A 360 1.72 -0.82 -21.70
N LYS A 361 2.57 -0.74 -22.74
CA LYS A 361 2.97 0.53 -23.38
C LYS A 361 2.57 0.56 -24.84
N GLU A 362 2.04 1.69 -25.29
CA GLU A 362 1.61 1.92 -26.67
C GLU A 362 1.86 3.37 -27.08
N LEU A 363 2.54 3.56 -28.22
CA LEU A 363 2.83 4.90 -28.77
C LEU A 363 1.54 5.69 -29.01
N GLY A 364 1.58 6.99 -28.76
CA GLY A 364 0.42 7.88 -28.90
C GLY A 364 -0.59 7.80 -27.73
N THR A 365 -0.30 7.01 -26.69
CA THR A 365 -1.13 6.89 -25.48
C THR A 365 -0.38 7.36 -24.25
N ASN A 366 -1.08 7.55 -23.13
CA ASN A 366 -0.45 7.82 -21.83
C ASN A 366 0.21 6.58 -21.18
N CYS A 367 0.12 5.40 -21.82
CA CYS A 367 0.62 4.12 -21.31
C CYS A 367 0.11 3.77 -19.90
N ARG A 368 -1.14 4.15 -19.57
CA ARG A 368 -1.81 3.80 -18.31
C ARG A 368 -3.20 3.22 -18.61
N ASN A 369 -3.62 2.21 -17.86
CA ASN A 369 -4.96 1.60 -17.95
C ASN A 369 -5.35 1.09 -19.35
N LEU A 370 -4.38 0.65 -20.15
CA LEU A 370 -4.67 0.13 -21.49
C LEU A 370 -5.43 -1.21 -21.42
N PRO A 371 -6.33 -1.56 -22.36
CA PRO A 371 -7.12 -2.80 -22.31
C PRO A 371 -6.30 -4.10 -22.17
N GLN A 372 -5.06 -4.10 -22.66
CA GLN A 372 -4.14 -5.23 -22.57
C GLN A 372 -3.69 -5.48 -21.12
N VAL A 373 -3.67 -4.45 -20.26
CA VAL A 373 -3.42 -4.58 -18.81
C VAL A 373 -4.46 -5.52 -18.20
N HIS A 374 -5.75 -5.24 -18.43
CA HIS A 374 -6.88 -6.05 -17.96
C HIS A 374 -6.82 -7.48 -18.49
N THR A 375 -6.42 -7.66 -19.75
CA THR A 375 -6.19 -9.00 -20.35
C THR A 375 -5.12 -9.78 -19.58
N ILE A 376 -4.00 -9.14 -19.23
CA ILE A 376 -2.93 -9.75 -18.43
C ILE A 376 -3.40 -10.07 -17.00
N VAL A 377 -4.11 -9.15 -16.34
CA VAL A 377 -4.63 -9.36 -14.98
C VAL A 377 -5.63 -10.52 -14.96
N ARG A 378 -6.49 -10.63 -15.98
CA ARG A 378 -7.42 -11.75 -16.13
C ARG A 378 -6.68 -13.08 -16.33
N MET A 379 -5.63 -13.10 -17.17
CA MET A 379 -4.80 -14.31 -17.31
C MET A 379 -4.11 -14.69 -16.00
N LEU A 380 -3.55 -13.73 -15.26
CA LEU A 380 -2.97 -13.95 -13.94
C LEU A 380 -4.01 -14.57 -12.98
N ARG A 381 -5.22 -14.01 -12.94
CA ARG A 381 -6.33 -14.53 -12.12
C ARG A 381 -6.65 -15.99 -12.47
N ILE A 382 -6.82 -16.31 -13.75
CA ILE A 382 -7.11 -17.68 -14.20
C ILE A 382 -5.98 -18.65 -13.83
N VAL A 383 -4.73 -18.26 -14.03
CA VAL A 383 -3.55 -19.08 -13.70
C VAL A 383 -3.53 -19.43 -12.22
N LEU A 384 -3.79 -18.44 -11.34
CA LEU A 384 -3.86 -18.66 -9.90
C LEU A 384 -5.07 -19.52 -9.50
N GLU A 385 -6.24 -19.34 -10.10
CA GLU A 385 -7.41 -20.20 -9.87
C GLU A 385 -7.13 -21.67 -10.23
N CYS A 386 -6.33 -21.92 -11.28
CA CYS A 386 -5.96 -23.27 -11.67
C CYS A 386 -4.93 -23.90 -10.72
N VAL A 387 -3.90 -23.15 -10.35
CA VAL A 387 -2.71 -23.67 -9.65
C VAL A 387 -2.81 -23.56 -8.14
N CYS A 388 -3.31 -22.45 -7.63
CA CYS A 388 -3.31 -22.08 -6.21
C CYS A 388 -4.55 -21.22 -5.85
N PRO A 389 -5.78 -21.78 -5.92
CA PRO A 389 -7.02 -21.01 -5.75
C PRO A 389 -7.22 -20.42 -4.35
N ALA A 390 -6.37 -20.76 -3.37
CA ALA A 390 -6.31 -20.04 -2.11
C ALA A 390 -5.82 -18.59 -2.22
N VAL A 391 -5.13 -18.24 -3.31
CA VAL A 391 -4.47 -16.95 -3.49
C VAL A 391 -5.46 -15.88 -3.92
N VAL A 392 -5.33 -14.71 -3.29
CA VAL A 392 -6.12 -13.51 -3.58
C VAL A 392 -5.21 -12.45 -4.22
N LEU A 393 -5.79 -11.65 -5.11
CA LEU A 393 -5.13 -10.53 -5.78
C LEU A 393 -5.63 -9.22 -5.22
N LYS A 394 -4.71 -8.41 -4.70
CA LYS A 394 -4.94 -7.03 -4.30
C LYS A 394 -4.31 -6.10 -5.35
N GLY A 395 -5.11 -5.35 -6.09
CA GLY A 395 -4.58 -4.35 -7.01
C GLY A 395 -4.18 -3.07 -6.29
N GLU A 396 -3.03 -2.51 -6.65
CA GLU A 396 -2.74 -1.11 -6.38
C GLU A 396 -3.02 -0.29 -7.64
N VAL A 397 -3.98 0.63 -7.50
CA VAL A 397 -4.50 1.46 -8.58
C VAL A 397 -4.80 2.83 -7.98
N VAL A 398 -3.89 3.78 -8.18
CA VAL A 398 -4.02 5.17 -7.72
C VAL A 398 -4.57 6.01 -8.88
N MET A 399 -5.85 5.84 -9.17
CA MET A 399 -6.53 6.45 -10.32
C MET A 399 -7.94 6.94 -9.93
N ALA A 400 -8.65 7.58 -10.86
CA ALA A 400 -10.00 8.07 -10.61
C ALA A 400 -10.99 6.91 -10.32
N PRO A 401 -12.08 7.12 -9.55
CA PRO A 401 -12.97 6.03 -9.12
C PRO A 401 -13.54 5.16 -10.23
N LYS A 402 -13.86 5.75 -11.40
CA LYS A 402 -14.37 4.98 -12.55
C LYS A 402 -13.33 4.02 -13.15
N GLU A 403 -12.05 4.40 -13.11
CA GLU A 403 -10.95 3.58 -13.60
C GLU A 403 -10.61 2.45 -12.61
N LEU A 404 -10.82 2.70 -11.31
CA LEU A 404 -10.66 1.71 -10.24
C LEU A 404 -11.55 0.47 -10.48
N ALA A 405 -12.81 0.69 -10.83
CA ALA A 405 -13.80 -0.37 -10.99
C ALA A 405 -13.41 -1.41 -12.05
N ALA A 406 -12.72 -0.98 -13.12
CA ALA A 406 -12.30 -1.86 -14.21
C ALA A 406 -11.36 -2.99 -13.74
N TYR A 407 -10.54 -2.74 -12.70
CA TYR A 407 -9.59 -3.73 -12.18
C TYR A 407 -10.23 -4.85 -11.36
N PHE A 408 -11.51 -4.74 -11.00
CA PHE A 408 -12.27 -5.88 -10.48
C PHE A 408 -12.72 -6.83 -11.59
N GLY A 409 -12.72 -6.38 -12.84
CA GLY A 409 -13.31 -7.09 -13.97
C GLY A 409 -14.84 -7.15 -13.88
N THR A 410 -15.43 -8.03 -14.69
CA THR A 410 -16.87 -8.30 -14.67
C THR A 410 -17.15 -9.54 -13.81
N PRO A 411 -18.41 -9.78 -13.37
CA PRO A 411 -18.77 -11.03 -12.71
C PRO A 411 -18.40 -12.29 -13.52
N GLU A 412 -18.47 -12.22 -14.85
CA GLU A 412 -18.13 -13.33 -15.75
C GLU A 412 -16.63 -13.46 -15.99
N ALA A 413 -15.89 -12.35 -15.98
CA ALA A 413 -14.44 -12.30 -16.15
C ALA A 413 -13.80 -11.47 -15.03
N PRO A 414 -13.76 -11.99 -13.78
CA PRO A 414 -13.20 -11.26 -12.66
C PRO A 414 -11.68 -11.14 -12.77
N GLU A 415 -11.15 -10.04 -12.23
CA GLU A 415 -9.73 -9.70 -12.22
C GLU A 415 -9.20 -9.69 -10.78
N CYS A 416 -8.94 -8.51 -10.20
CA CYS A 416 -8.53 -8.38 -8.81
C CYS A 416 -9.69 -8.76 -7.87
N HIS A 417 -9.34 -9.30 -6.71
CA HIS A 417 -10.31 -9.63 -5.68
C HIS A 417 -10.63 -8.43 -4.80
N MET A 418 -9.62 -7.58 -4.57
CA MET A 418 -9.71 -6.39 -3.74
C MET A 418 -8.79 -5.29 -4.29
N LEU A 419 -9.09 -4.04 -3.96
CA LEU A 419 -8.24 -2.87 -4.28
C LEU A 419 -8.02 -2.02 -3.03
N TYR A 420 -6.97 -1.20 -3.03
CA TYR A 420 -6.85 -0.12 -2.07
C TYR A 420 -7.98 0.90 -2.24
N ASN A 421 -8.52 1.38 -1.13
CA ASN A 421 -9.50 2.47 -1.16
C ASN A 421 -8.83 3.85 -1.10
N VAL A 422 -8.03 4.15 -2.12
CA VAL A 422 -7.23 5.39 -2.17
C VAL A 422 -8.13 6.62 -2.12
N SER A 423 -9.23 6.61 -2.88
CA SER A 423 -10.16 7.73 -2.97
C SER A 423 -10.79 8.07 -1.61
N ILE A 424 -11.16 7.07 -0.80
CA ILE A 424 -11.71 7.34 0.54
C ILE A 424 -10.62 7.78 1.51
N MET A 425 -9.42 7.19 1.46
CA MET A 425 -8.30 7.60 2.33
C MET A 425 -8.04 9.10 2.20
N VAL A 426 -7.93 9.61 0.98
CA VAL A 426 -7.68 11.05 0.72
C VAL A 426 -8.86 11.91 1.20
N ASN A 427 -10.10 11.45 0.97
CA ASN A 427 -11.30 12.17 1.40
C ASN A 427 -11.48 12.21 2.92
N LEU A 428 -11.08 11.17 3.66
CA LEU A 428 -11.08 11.17 5.12
C LEU A 428 -10.16 12.28 5.66
N TRP A 429 -8.94 12.37 5.13
CA TRP A 429 -8.01 13.45 5.51
C TRP A 429 -8.50 14.82 5.03
N SER A 430 -9.11 14.91 3.85
CA SER A 430 -9.74 16.16 3.40
C SER A 430 -10.80 16.64 4.39
N ALA A 431 -11.75 15.76 4.73
CA ALA A 431 -12.84 16.04 5.67
C ALA A 431 -12.35 16.41 7.06
N LEU A 432 -11.29 15.76 7.57
CA LEU A 432 -10.71 16.10 8.87
C LEU A 432 -10.07 17.49 8.90
N ALA A 433 -9.43 17.92 7.81
CA ALA A 433 -8.83 19.25 7.72
C ALA A 433 -9.90 20.34 7.53
N SER A 434 -10.86 20.10 6.64
CA SER A 434 -11.90 21.08 6.26
C SER A 434 -13.09 21.13 7.20
N ARG A 435 -13.34 20.06 7.97
CA ARG A 435 -14.54 19.83 8.81
C ARG A 435 -15.81 19.69 7.97
N ASP A 436 -15.61 19.29 6.71
CA ASP A 436 -16.64 19.21 5.68
C ASP A 436 -16.63 17.80 5.08
N VAL A 437 -17.71 17.05 5.31
CA VAL A 437 -17.85 15.66 4.87
C VAL A 437 -18.51 15.53 3.51
N ARG A 438 -18.93 16.62 2.85
CA ARG A 438 -19.71 16.53 1.60
C ARG A 438 -18.97 15.81 0.48
N LEU A 439 -17.67 16.09 0.32
CA LEU A 439 -16.84 15.41 -0.67
C LEU A 439 -16.63 13.93 -0.33
N LEU A 440 -16.40 13.63 0.95
CA LEU A 440 -16.29 12.26 1.46
C LEU A 440 -17.59 11.48 1.25
N LYS A 441 -18.75 12.08 1.56
CA LYS A 441 -20.07 11.49 1.36
C LYS A 441 -20.31 11.17 -0.12
N ALA A 442 -20.08 12.14 -1.01
CA ALA A 442 -20.22 11.94 -2.45
C ALA A 442 -19.30 10.82 -2.97
N GLN A 443 -18.10 10.69 -2.42
CA GLN A 443 -17.17 9.62 -2.79
C GLN A 443 -17.63 8.24 -2.27
N ILE A 444 -18.19 8.15 -1.06
CA ILE A 444 -18.77 6.91 -0.54
C ILE A 444 -19.93 6.47 -1.42
N ASP A 445 -20.87 7.38 -1.72
CA ASP A 445 -22.04 7.09 -2.57
C ASP A 445 -21.61 6.57 -3.97
N LYS A 446 -20.57 7.15 -4.57
CA LYS A 446 -20.01 6.68 -5.85
C LYS A 446 -19.39 5.29 -5.78
N LEU A 447 -18.71 4.96 -4.68
CA LEU A 447 -18.09 3.64 -4.50
C LEU A 447 -19.11 2.56 -4.15
N ASP A 448 -20.13 2.89 -3.36
CA ASP A 448 -21.20 1.96 -3.00
C ASP A 448 -22.13 1.67 -4.19
N ALA A 449 -22.18 2.56 -5.18
CA ALA A 449 -22.85 2.33 -6.46
C ALA A 449 -22.07 1.42 -7.43
N LEU A 450 -20.84 1.01 -7.08
CA LEU A 450 -20.08 0.04 -7.88
C LEU A 450 -20.67 -1.38 -7.77
N PRO A 451 -20.39 -2.27 -8.75
CA PRO A 451 -20.81 -3.66 -8.69
C PRO A 451 -20.48 -4.37 -7.36
N GLU A 452 -21.34 -5.30 -6.93
CA GLU A 452 -21.22 -6.02 -5.64
C GLU A 452 -19.91 -6.82 -5.49
N ASN A 453 -19.23 -7.15 -6.60
CA ASN A 453 -17.93 -7.82 -6.56
C ASN A 453 -16.78 -6.90 -6.14
N CYS A 454 -16.97 -5.58 -6.07
CA CYS A 454 -15.96 -4.63 -5.62
C CYS A 454 -15.74 -4.74 -4.11
N TRP A 455 -14.50 -5.03 -3.71
CA TRP A 455 -14.10 -5.16 -2.31
C TRP A 455 -12.84 -4.34 -2.01
N PHE A 456 -12.81 -3.68 -0.86
CA PHE A 456 -11.79 -2.66 -0.57
C PHE A 456 -10.94 -2.97 0.66
N VAL A 457 -9.69 -2.55 0.59
CA VAL A 457 -8.79 -2.41 1.74
C VAL A 457 -8.80 -0.95 2.15
N ASN A 458 -9.44 -0.65 3.28
CA ASN A 458 -9.56 0.70 3.81
C ASN A 458 -8.37 0.99 4.73
N TYR A 459 -7.74 2.15 4.57
CA TYR A 459 -6.52 2.52 5.28
C TYR A 459 -6.47 4.04 5.50
N LEU A 460 -5.79 4.49 6.54
CA LEU A 460 -5.53 5.92 6.78
C LEU A 460 -4.16 6.35 6.25
N ARG A 461 -3.15 5.52 6.49
CA ARG A 461 -1.77 5.71 6.06
C ARG A 461 -1.21 4.42 5.50
N CYS A 462 -0.15 4.57 4.72
CA CYS A 462 0.62 3.46 4.20
C CYS A 462 2.10 3.86 4.16
N HIS A 463 2.92 3.02 3.55
CA HIS A 463 4.34 3.31 3.34
C HIS A 463 4.59 4.52 2.42
N ASP A 464 3.65 4.88 1.56
CA ASP A 464 3.73 6.06 0.71
C ASP A 464 3.07 7.28 1.35
N ASP A 465 3.36 8.43 0.77
CA ASP A 465 2.73 9.71 1.06
C ASP A 465 1.21 9.71 0.73
N ILE A 466 0.53 10.80 1.11
CA ILE A 466 -0.84 11.09 0.70
C ILE A 466 -0.81 11.90 -0.60
N GLY A 467 -1.24 11.30 -1.70
CA GLY A 467 -1.51 12.00 -2.95
C GLY A 467 -2.93 12.56 -2.98
N TRP A 468 -3.08 13.88 -3.15
CA TRP A 468 -4.38 14.58 -3.14
C TRP A 468 -5.16 14.41 -4.45
N GLY A 469 -5.50 13.15 -4.79
CA GLY A 469 -6.32 12.79 -5.95
C GLY A 469 -7.82 12.88 -5.63
N LEU A 470 -8.32 14.09 -5.40
CA LEU A 470 -9.74 14.37 -5.15
C LEU A 470 -10.53 14.45 -6.47
N ASP A 471 -11.84 14.23 -6.39
CA ASP A 471 -12.74 14.35 -7.54
C ASP A 471 -13.03 15.83 -7.80
N GLU A 472 -12.23 16.43 -8.68
CA GLU A 472 -12.30 17.85 -8.97
C GLU A 472 -13.65 18.31 -9.56
N ASP A 473 -14.38 17.41 -10.24
CA ASP A 473 -15.70 17.74 -10.79
C ASP A 473 -16.70 17.93 -9.64
N VAL A 474 -16.67 17.05 -8.64
CA VAL A 474 -17.51 17.20 -7.43
C VAL A 474 -17.09 18.42 -6.62
N GLU A 475 -15.80 18.70 -6.49
CA GLU A 475 -15.32 19.91 -5.83
C GLU A 475 -15.95 21.16 -6.49
N ARG A 476 -15.91 21.24 -7.82
CA ARG A 476 -16.53 22.35 -8.57
C ARG A 476 -18.04 22.42 -8.37
N GLU A 477 -18.74 21.29 -8.34
CA GLU A 477 -20.18 21.22 -8.04
C GLU A 477 -20.51 21.73 -6.62
N LEU A 478 -19.64 21.48 -5.65
CA LEU A 478 -19.74 21.96 -4.27
C LEU A 478 -19.26 23.41 -4.08
N GLY A 479 -18.81 24.08 -5.15
CA GLY A 479 -18.27 25.44 -5.10
C GLY A 479 -16.86 25.53 -4.50
N ILE A 480 -16.13 24.42 -4.47
CA ILE A 480 -14.75 24.31 -4.02
C ILE A 480 -13.83 24.47 -5.25
N ASP A 481 -12.78 25.28 -5.10
CA ASP A 481 -11.73 25.45 -6.12
C ASP A 481 -10.69 24.33 -5.94
N PRO A 482 -10.58 23.35 -6.87
CA PRO A 482 -9.78 22.15 -6.65
C PRO A 482 -8.31 22.44 -6.37
N LEU A 483 -7.74 23.41 -7.08
CA LEU A 483 -6.35 23.80 -6.89
C LEU A 483 -6.16 24.38 -5.49
N LYS A 484 -6.99 25.36 -5.09
CA LYS A 484 -6.87 25.98 -3.76
C LYS A 484 -7.14 25.01 -2.62
N HIS A 485 -8.06 24.07 -2.81
CA HIS A 485 -8.35 23.05 -1.80
C HIS A 485 -7.17 22.12 -1.62
N LYS A 486 -6.57 21.64 -2.71
CA LYS A 486 -5.33 20.87 -2.68
C LYS A 486 -4.18 21.64 -2.01
N GLU A 487 -4.00 22.92 -2.33
CA GLU A 487 -3.01 23.79 -1.67
C GLU A 487 -3.24 23.96 -0.18
N PHE A 488 -4.50 24.15 0.22
CA PHE A 488 -4.88 24.17 1.62
C PHE A 488 -4.50 22.86 2.30
N LEU A 489 -4.81 21.70 1.69
CA LEU A 489 -4.58 20.40 2.31
C LEU A 489 -3.10 20.11 2.54
N TYR A 490 -2.25 20.23 1.52
CA TYR A 490 -0.84 19.89 1.71
C TYR A 490 -0.13 20.85 2.67
N HIS A 491 -0.48 22.15 2.68
CA HIS A 491 0.06 23.10 3.66
C HIS A 491 -0.57 22.94 5.06
N PHE A 492 -1.83 22.50 5.15
CA PHE A 492 -2.47 22.18 6.41
C PHE A 492 -1.73 21.02 7.06
N TYR A 493 -1.48 19.94 6.31
CA TYR A 493 -0.80 18.75 6.83
C TYR A 493 0.70 18.95 7.03
N GLU A 494 1.36 19.85 6.29
CA GLU A 494 2.71 20.35 6.61
C GLU A 494 2.75 21.13 7.94
N GLY A 495 1.61 21.67 8.40
CA GLY A 495 1.50 22.49 9.60
C GLY A 495 1.72 23.99 9.35
N ALA A 496 1.76 24.41 8.09
CA ALA A 496 2.01 25.79 7.67
C ALA A 496 0.75 26.69 7.72
N VAL A 497 -0.45 26.10 7.67
CA VAL A 497 -1.70 26.85 7.80
C VAL A 497 -1.91 27.29 9.26
N PRO A 498 -2.21 28.58 9.55
CA PRO A 498 -2.51 29.04 10.90
C PRO A 498 -3.64 28.23 11.54
N GLY A 499 -3.41 27.74 12.76
CA GLY A 499 -4.37 26.88 13.46
C GLY A 499 -4.31 25.39 13.06
N SER A 500 -3.49 25.00 12.09
CA SER A 500 -3.19 23.59 11.87
C SER A 500 -2.55 22.98 13.12
N TRP A 501 -2.94 21.75 13.42
CA TRP A 501 -2.34 20.89 14.45
C TRP A 501 -1.31 19.91 13.89
N SER A 502 -1.30 19.72 12.56
CA SER A 502 -0.56 18.65 11.91
C SER A 502 0.94 18.90 11.98
N MET A 503 1.70 17.80 11.94
CA MET A 503 3.16 17.75 11.80
C MET A 503 3.49 16.77 10.67
N GLY A 504 3.75 17.29 9.48
CA GLY A 504 4.10 16.51 8.29
C GLY A 504 5.12 17.23 7.43
N GLU A 505 5.44 16.64 6.28
CA GLU A 505 6.32 17.24 5.27
C GLU A 505 5.76 17.08 3.86
N LEU A 506 6.12 17.99 2.96
CA LEU A 506 5.79 17.86 1.55
C LEU A 506 6.64 16.77 0.88
N TYR A 507 6.08 16.17 -0.16
CA TYR A 507 6.77 15.25 -1.05
C TYR A 507 6.54 15.65 -2.50
N ASN A 508 7.63 15.63 -3.29
CA ASN A 508 7.65 15.96 -4.72
C ASN A 508 6.91 17.26 -5.09
N TYR A 509 7.05 18.35 -4.31
CA TYR A 509 6.44 19.64 -4.67
C TYR A 509 6.96 20.13 -6.03
N ASP A 510 6.05 20.32 -6.98
CA ASP A 510 6.32 20.90 -8.30
C ASP A 510 5.81 22.34 -8.35
N ALA A 511 6.74 23.29 -8.50
CA ALA A 511 6.42 24.71 -8.56
C ALA A 511 5.65 25.12 -9.83
N VAL A 512 5.67 24.31 -10.89
CA VAL A 512 4.99 24.58 -12.16
C VAL A 512 3.52 24.19 -12.07
N THR A 513 3.25 22.94 -11.68
CA THR A 513 1.89 22.42 -11.54
C THR A 513 1.24 22.82 -10.21
N ARG A 514 2.04 23.28 -9.23
CA ARG A 514 1.62 23.53 -7.83
C ARG A 514 1.03 22.27 -7.19
N ASP A 515 1.57 21.12 -7.57
CA ASP A 515 1.24 19.83 -6.99
C ASP A 515 2.24 19.48 -5.88
N ALA A 516 1.73 18.92 -4.79
CA ALA A 516 2.51 18.29 -3.72
C ALA A 516 1.71 17.16 -3.09
N ARG A 517 2.46 16.24 -2.49
CA ARG A 517 1.94 15.14 -1.70
C ARG A 517 2.35 15.33 -0.23
N SER A 518 1.72 14.63 0.71
CA SER A 518 1.96 14.84 2.15
C SER A 518 2.49 13.59 2.86
N CYS A 519 3.59 13.74 3.58
CA CYS A 519 4.22 12.71 4.41
C CYS A 519 3.92 12.94 5.90
N GLY A 520 3.67 11.86 6.63
CA GLY A 520 3.53 11.86 8.09
C GLY A 520 2.85 10.59 8.60
N THR A 521 3.07 10.26 9.88
CA THR A 521 2.33 9.20 10.58
C THR A 521 0.92 9.67 10.94
N THR A 522 -0.01 8.74 11.17
CA THR A 522 -1.40 9.09 11.56
C THR A 522 -1.42 9.94 12.83
N ALA A 523 -0.61 9.59 13.83
CA ALA A 523 -0.50 10.33 15.09
C ALA A 523 0.00 11.78 14.86
N SER A 524 1.00 11.97 14.01
CA SER A 524 1.54 13.30 13.73
C SER A 524 0.57 14.17 12.93
N LEU A 525 -0.13 13.58 11.96
CA LEU A 525 -1.11 14.30 11.12
C LEU A 525 -2.40 14.64 11.87
N THR A 526 -2.77 13.88 12.89
CA THR A 526 -3.89 14.19 13.81
C THR A 526 -3.49 15.12 14.96
N GLY A 527 -2.20 15.48 15.06
CA GLY A 527 -1.66 16.49 15.97
C GLY A 527 -1.18 15.96 17.32
N ILE A 528 -1.15 14.64 17.52
CA ILE A 528 -0.63 14.01 18.75
C ILE A 528 0.82 14.45 18.97
N GLU A 529 1.64 14.39 17.92
CA GLU A 529 3.05 14.80 17.99
C GLU A 529 3.19 16.26 18.46
N ARG A 530 2.44 17.16 17.84
CA ARG A 530 2.47 18.58 18.19
C ARG A 530 2.09 18.80 19.65
N ALA A 531 1.01 18.17 20.10
CA ALA A 531 0.53 18.28 21.47
C ALA A 531 1.54 17.79 22.50
N ILE A 532 2.26 16.70 22.19
CA ILE A 532 3.32 16.17 23.05
C ILE A 532 4.48 17.16 23.15
N ILE A 533 4.96 17.68 22.00
CA ILE A 533 6.10 18.61 21.93
C ILE A 533 5.78 19.94 22.60
N THR A 534 4.55 20.46 22.46
CA THR A 534 4.14 21.73 23.08
C THR A 534 3.62 21.56 24.51
N HIS A 535 3.53 20.33 25.02
CA HIS A 535 2.94 19.99 26.31
C HIS A 535 1.48 20.49 26.47
N ASP A 536 0.73 20.51 25.37
CA ASP A 536 -0.66 20.96 25.31
C ASP A 536 -1.61 19.79 25.57
N ARG A 537 -2.11 19.69 26.81
CA ARG A 537 -3.03 18.62 27.22
C ARG A 537 -4.38 18.69 26.48
N PRO A 538 -5.08 19.85 26.41
CA PRO A 538 -6.29 19.96 25.61
C PRO A 538 -6.10 19.51 24.16
N LEU A 539 -5.03 19.93 23.49
CA LEU A 539 -4.75 19.50 22.12
C LEU A 539 -4.52 18.00 22.04
N LEU A 540 -3.83 17.40 23.00
CA LEU A 540 -3.58 15.95 23.03
C LEU A 540 -4.89 15.17 23.14
N GLU A 541 -5.81 15.59 24.01
CA GLU A 541 -7.12 14.96 24.15
C GLU A 541 -7.91 15.00 22.84
N THR A 542 -7.95 16.15 22.18
CA THR A 542 -8.62 16.31 20.88
C THR A 542 -7.91 15.54 19.76
N SER A 543 -6.58 15.46 19.76
CA SER A 543 -5.80 14.66 18.81
C SER A 543 -6.10 13.16 18.93
N ILE A 544 -6.21 12.63 20.15
CA ILE A 544 -6.59 11.23 20.36
C ILE A 544 -8.00 10.96 19.82
N LYS A 545 -8.94 11.89 20.04
CA LYS A 545 -10.29 11.75 19.48
C LYS A 545 -10.29 11.75 17.95
N ARG A 546 -9.52 12.64 17.31
CA ARG A 546 -9.37 12.67 15.84
C ARG A 546 -8.79 11.37 15.28
N ASP A 547 -7.75 10.85 15.92
CA ASP A 547 -7.13 9.58 15.53
C ASP A 547 -8.16 8.43 15.58
N LEU A 548 -8.89 8.31 16.70
CA LEU A 548 -9.92 7.28 16.86
C LEU A 548 -11.11 7.46 15.90
N LEU A 549 -11.61 8.70 15.73
CA LEU A 549 -12.66 9.02 14.75
C LEU A 549 -12.28 8.52 13.35
N MET A 550 -11.06 8.81 12.91
CA MET A 550 -10.59 8.44 11.58
C MET A 550 -10.54 6.91 11.42
N HIS A 551 -10.03 6.20 12.42
CA HIS A 551 -9.98 4.74 12.38
C HIS A 551 -11.37 4.09 12.43
N GLN A 552 -12.27 4.62 13.28
CA GLN A 552 -13.65 4.15 13.39
C GLN A 552 -14.43 4.40 12.09
N THR A 553 -14.28 5.59 11.49
CA THR A 553 -14.91 5.91 10.20
C THR A 553 -14.40 4.96 9.12
N MET A 554 -13.08 4.79 9.00
CA MET A 554 -12.45 3.87 8.04
C MET A 554 -12.95 2.43 8.21
N ALA A 555 -13.08 1.95 9.45
CA ALA A 555 -13.53 0.60 9.74
C ALA A 555 -15.03 0.39 9.58
N PHE A 556 -15.82 1.45 9.45
CA PHE A 556 -17.26 1.33 9.20
C PHE A 556 -17.59 1.03 7.72
N LEU A 557 -16.69 1.35 6.80
CA LEU A 557 -16.90 1.28 5.35
C LEU A 557 -17.01 -0.16 4.81
N ARG A 558 -17.50 -0.31 3.57
CA ARG A 558 -17.40 -1.56 2.79
C ARG A 558 -15.94 -1.97 2.62
N GLY A 559 -15.64 -3.26 2.77
CA GLY A 559 -14.25 -3.74 2.84
C GLY A 559 -13.78 -4.03 4.26
N PHE A 560 -12.47 -4.05 4.45
CA PHE A 560 -11.85 -4.26 5.75
C PHE A 560 -10.77 -3.21 6.06
N PRO A 561 -10.59 -2.83 7.34
CA PRO A 561 -9.57 -1.88 7.75
C PRO A 561 -8.18 -2.52 7.80
N MET A 562 -7.17 -1.78 7.34
CA MET A 562 -5.76 -2.13 7.44
C MET A 562 -4.98 -0.99 8.07
N LEU A 563 -4.32 -1.26 9.20
CA LEU A 563 -3.47 -0.30 9.90
C LEU A 563 -2.11 -0.17 9.21
N ASN A 564 -1.52 1.02 9.24
CA ASN A 564 -0.08 1.14 9.10
C ASN A 564 0.54 0.83 10.46
N CYS A 565 1.51 -0.09 10.49
CA CYS A 565 2.10 -0.51 11.75
C CYS A 565 2.65 0.68 12.55
N GLY A 566 2.28 0.79 13.82
CA GLY A 566 2.59 1.92 14.68
C GLY A 566 1.38 2.80 14.97
N ASP A 567 0.36 2.81 14.11
CA ASP A 567 -0.89 3.55 14.35
C ASP A 567 -1.56 3.09 15.65
N GLU A 568 -1.52 1.79 15.96
CA GLU A 568 -2.14 1.19 17.16
C GLU A 568 -1.49 1.61 18.49
N ILE A 569 -0.33 2.27 18.43
CA ILE A 569 0.39 2.81 19.58
C ILE A 569 0.66 4.32 19.45
N GLY A 570 0.09 4.98 18.44
CA GLY A 570 0.33 6.39 18.17
C GLY A 570 1.80 6.70 17.91
N GLN A 571 2.48 5.86 17.13
CA GLN A 571 3.86 6.07 16.71
C GLN A 571 3.99 7.40 15.96
N LEU A 572 4.94 8.23 16.38
CA LEU A 572 5.18 9.56 15.82
C LEU A 572 6.13 9.49 14.61
N ASN A 573 6.31 10.62 13.94
CA ASN A 573 7.28 10.74 12.85
C ASN A 573 8.70 10.39 13.29
N GLY A 574 9.42 9.64 12.45
CA GLY A 574 10.84 9.36 12.64
C GLY A 574 11.71 10.42 12.00
N TRP A 575 11.95 11.52 12.71
CA TRP A 575 12.77 12.64 12.22
C TRP A 575 14.26 12.31 12.02
N ASP A 576 14.72 11.18 12.57
CA ASP A 576 16.09 10.68 12.45
C ASP A 576 16.48 10.34 11.00
N TYR A 577 15.50 10.16 10.10
CA TYR A 577 15.78 9.95 8.68
C TYR A 577 16.55 11.12 8.03
N LYS A 578 16.47 12.33 8.59
CA LYS A 578 17.21 13.52 8.11
C LYS A 578 18.70 13.44 8.36
N ASP A 579 19.11 12.60 9.32
CA ASP A 579 20.52 12.38 9.65
C ASP A 579 21.12 11.20 8.86
N ASP A 580 20.31 10.47 8.09
CA ASP A 580 20.73 9.33 7.27
C ASP A 580 20.91 9.76 5.79
N PRO A 581 22.15 9.79 5.26
CA PRO A 581 22.41 10.24 3.89
C PRO A 581 21.75 9.36 2.82
N ASP A 582 21.39 8.11 3.14
CA ASP A 582 20.71 7.21 2.21
C ASP A 582 19.18 7.42 2.21
N ARG A 583 18.64 8.18 3.18
CA ARG A 583 17.18 8.38 3.36
C ARG A 583 16.73 9.83 3.19
N VAL A 584 17.62 10.80 3.41
CA VAL A 584 17.29 12.23 3.53
C VAL A 584 16.60 12.81 2.29
N GLU A 585 16.87 12.28 1.11
CA GLU A 585 16.28 12.75 -0.16
C GLU A 585 14.81 12.34 -0.35
N ASP A 586 14.31 11.38 0.44
CA ASP A 586 12.95 10.87 0.34
C ASP A 586 12.18 11.07 1.65
N SER A 587 11.32 12.10 1.68
CA SER A 587 10.51 12.46 2.85
C SER A 587 9.48 11.39 3.24
N ARG A 588 9.22 10.37 2.40
CA ARG A 588 8.41 9.21 2.80
C ARG A 588 9.05 8.47 3.98
N ASN A 589 10.36 8.56 4.15
CA ASN A 589 11.06 8.00 5.30
C ASN A 589 10.64 8.60 6.66
N LEU A 590 10.00 9.78 6.67
CA LEU A 590 9.42 10.39 7.87
C LEU A 590 8.43 9.45 8.58
N HIS A 591 7.68 8.64 7.82
CA HIS A 591 6.72 7.66 8.33
C HIS A 591 7.12 6.21 8.03
N ARG A 592 8.42 5.96 7.80
CA ARG A 592 9.05 4.64 7.69
C ARG A 592 10.11 4.48 8.79
N SER A 593 9.70 4.69 10.03
CA SER A 593 10.57 4.62 11.20
C SER A 593 10.54 3.25 11.87
N LYS A 594 11.59 2.93 12.65
CA LYS A 594 11.64 1.69 13.42
C LYS A 594 10.47 1.62 14.40
N PHE A 595 9.89 0.45 14.52
CA PHE A 595 8.77 0.24 15.44
C PHE A 595 9.18 0.43 16.89
N ASP A 596 8.43 1.26 17.62
CA ASP A 596 8.74 1.57 19.01
C ASP A 596 8.18 0.51 19.97
N TRP A 597 9.01 -0.50 20.27
CA TRP A 597 8.66 -1.57 21.19
C TRP A 597 8.54 -1.10 22.66
N GLU A 598 9.15 0.03 23.04
CA GLU A 598 9.01 0.61 24.38
C GLU A 598 7.63 1.26 24.53
N ALA A 599 7.22 2.07 23.54
CA ALA A 599 5.85 2.58 23.46
C ALA A 599 4.85 1.43 23.37
N ALA A 600 5.10 0.41 22.54
CA ALA A 600 4.20 -0.73 22.45
C ALA A 600 3.95 -1.40 23.80
N ALA A 601 4.94 -1.49 24.69
CA ALA A 601 4.76 -2.04 26.04
C ALA A 601 3.77 -1.21 26.89
N LEU A 602 3.68 0.10 26.66
CA LEU A 602 2.78 1.01 27.36
C LEU A 602 1.29 0.78 27.05
N ARG A 603 0.96 0.03 25.97
CA ARG A 603 -0.44 -0.36 25.67
C ARG A 603 -1.13 -1.10 26.81
N LYS A 604 -0.36 -1.71 27.72
CA LYS A 604 -0.85 -2.46 28.89
C LYS A 604 -1.00 -1.60 30.15
N LYS A 605 -0.53 -0.35 30.11
CA LYS A 605 -0.53 0.57 31.25
C LYS A 605 -1.67 1.57 31.10
N SER A 606 -2.68 1.45 31.96
CA SER A 606 -3.81 2.38 31.99
C SER A 606 -3.36 3.84 32.08
N GLY A 607 -4.02 4.71 31.31
CA GLY A 607 -3.75 6.15 31.31
C GLY A 607 -2.62 6.61 30.39
N THR A 608 -1.91 5.70 29.71
CA THR A 608 -0.97 6.09 28.63
C THR A 608 -1.71 6.37 27.34
N LEU A 609 -1.11 7.17 26.45
CA LEU A 609 -1.59 7.38 25.09
C LEU A 609 -1.80 6.04 24.36
N GLN A 610 -0.79 5.17 24.44
CA GLN A 610 -0.76 3.87 23.78
C GLN A 610 -1.91 2.98 24.24
N ASN A 611 -2.20 2.95 25.54
CA ASN A 611 -3.31 2.17 26.07
C ASN A 611 -4.66 2.72 25.58
N ARG A 612 -4.82 4.04 25.51
CA ARG A 612 -6.07 4.67 25.03
C ARG A 612 -6.32 4.35 23.56
N LEU A 613 -5.32 4.50 22.69
CA LEU A 613 -5.44 4.15 21.27
C LEU A 613 -5.71 2.66 21.11
N TRP A 614 -4.93 1.80 21.79
CA TRP A 614 -5.13 0.35 21.74
C TRP A 614 -6.55 -0.09 22.12
N ARG A 615 -7.10 0.48 23.20
CA ARG A 615 -8.48 0.22 23.64
C ARG A 615 -9.53 0.78 22.69
N GLY A 616 -9.30 1.97 22.13
CA GLY A 616 -10.20 2.53 21.10
C GLY A 616 -10.27 1.64 19.85
N MET A 617 -9.13 1.10 19.41
CA MET A 617 -9.08 0.13 18.31
C MET A 617 -9.70 -1.23 18.67
N GLU A 618 -9.77 -1.59 19.95
CA GLU A 618 -10.44 -2.81 20.40
C GLU A 618 -11.95 -2.73 20.16
N GLY A 619 -12.59 -1.61 20.51
CA GLY A 619 -14.01 -1.38 20.24
C GLY A 619 -14.35 -1.50 18.76
N LEU A 620 -13.52 -0.90 17.90
CA LEU A 620 -13.64 -1.00 16.44
C LEU A 620 -13.68 -2.45 15.93
N ARG A 621 -12.89 -3.35 16.53
CA ARG A 621 -12.86 -4.76 16.11
C ARG A 621 -14.05 -5.54 16.65
N GLU A 622 -14.49 -5.23 17.87
CA GLU A 622 -15.67 -5.85 18.48
C GLU A 622 -16.94 -5.49 17.71
N GLU A 623 -17.08 -4.22 17.30
CA GLU A 623 -18.21 -3.73 16.50
C GLU A 623 -18.32 -4.46 15.15
N ARG A 624 -17.18 -4.82 14.55
CA ARG A 624 -17.13 -5.52 13.26
C ARG A 624 -17.56 -7.00 13.31
N HIS A 625 -17.86 -7.54 14.48
CA HIS A 625 -18.53 -8.84 14.59
C HIS A 625 -20.05 -8.76 14.38
N ASP A 626 -20.61 -7.55 14.29
CA ASP A 626 -22.03 -7.37 13.98
C ASP A 626 -22.36 -7.90 12.57
N PRO A 627 -23.51 -8.59 12.38
CA PRO A 627 -23.94 -9.06 11.07
C PRO A 627 -23.98 -7.97 10.00
N CYS A 628 -24.20 -6.71 10.38
CA CYS A 628 -24.15 -5.58 9.46
C CYS A 628 -22.77 -5.37 8.81
N PHE A 629 -21.71 -6.05 9.25
CA PHE A 629 -20.38 -6.05 8.61
C PHE A 629 -20.13 -7.25 7.68
N ALA A 630 -21.14 -8.08 7.44
CA ALA A 630 -21.06 -9.18 6.48
C ALA A 630 -20.79 -8.68 5.04
N PRO A 631 -20.23 -9.53 4.16
CA PRO A 631 -19.90 -9.17 2.77
C PRO A 631 -21.10 -8.65 1.96
N ASP A 632 -22.28 -9.20 2.23
CA ASP A 632 -23.56 -8.94 1.55
C ASP A 632 -24.35 -7.78 2.17
N ALA A 633 -23.83 -7.16 3.24
CA ALA A 633 -24.47 -6.00 3.83
C ALA A 633 -24.52 -4.83 2.83
N TRP A 634 -25.71 -4.27 2.68
CA TRP A 634 -25.92 -3.02 1.95
C TRP A 634 -25.24 -1.88 2.70
N VAL A 635 -24.55 -1.01 1.97
CA VAL A 635 -23.86 0.17 2.52
C VAL A 635 -24.30 1.40 1.70
N SER A 636 -24.62 2.49 2.38
CA SER A 636 -24.97 3.77 1.77
C SER A 636 -24.73 4.91 2.77
N THR A 637 -24.65 6.15 2.31
CA THR A 637 -24.73 7.31 3.20
C THR A 637 -26.18 7.78 3.41
N TRP A 638 -26.44 8.44 4.54
CA TRP A 638 -27.67 9.21 4.78
C TRP A 638 -27.35 10.70 4.95
N ASP A 639 -28.34 11.54 4.65
CA ASP A 639 -28.22 12.97 4.86
C ASP A 639 -28.51 13.32 6.33
N THR A 640 -27.60 14.05 6.95
CA THR A 640 -27.71 14.57 8.31
C THR A 640 -28.15 16.04 8.33
N PHE A 641 -28.20 16.68 7.15
CA PHE A 641 -28.34 18.12 6.95
C PHE A 641 -27.27 18.94 7.70
N ASN A 642 -26.12 18.32 7.97
CA ASN A 642 -24.99 18.91 8.67
C ASN A 642 -23.68 18.56 7.95
N ASP A 643 -23.05 19.56 7.34
CA ASP A 643 -21.83 19.41 6.54
C ASP A 643 -20.63 18.88 7.37
N SER A 644 -20.72 18.86 8.71
CA SER A 644 -19.68 18.32 9.59
C SER A 644 -19.97 16.91 10.13
N VAL A 645 -21.15 16.34 9.87
CA VAL A 645 -21.52 15.01 10.38
C VAL A 645 -21.79 14.05 9.22
N LEU A 646 -20.96 13.01 9.13
CA LEU A 646 -21.18 11.91 8.19
C LEU A 646 -22.09 10.85 8.83
N ALA A 647 -23.10 10.40 8.09
CA ALA A 647 -23.87 9.20 8.42
C ALA A 647 -23.63 8.11 7.36
N VAL A 648 -23.17 6.95 7.80
CA VAL A 648 -23.03 5.75 6.96
C VAL A 648 -23.94 4.66 7.54
N VAL A 649 -24.69 4.00 6.67
CA VAL A 649 -25.63 2.96 7.05
C VAL A 649 -25.16 1.63 6.50
N ARG A 650 -25.27 0.60 7.34
CA ARG A 650 -25.09 -0.79 7.00
C ARG A 650 -26.36 -1.56 7.31
N LYS A 651 -26.87 -2.33 6.33
CA LYS A 651 -28.11 -3.09 6.47
C LYS A 651 -27.95 -4.50 5.96
N VAL A 652 -28.54 -5.45 6.68
CA VAL A 652 -28.76 -6.82 6.21
C VAL A 652 -30.26 -7.08 6.23
N ASP A 653 -30.81 -7.50 5.10
CA ASP A 653 -32.22 -7.86 5.02
C ASP A 653 -32.47 -9.20 5.74
N GLY A 654 -33.62 -9.31 6.42
CA GLY A 654 -34.03 -10.60 6.98
C GLY A 654 -34.34 -11.57 5.84
N ALA A 655 -34.09 -12.86 6.04
CA ALA A 655 -34.46 -13.89 5.07
C ALA A 655 -35.95 -13.72 4.73
N SER A 656 -36.25 -13.31 3.50
CA SER A 656 -37.60 -13.45 2.97
C SER A 656 -37.79 -14.93 2.69
N ASP A 657 -38.68 -15.58 3.43
CA ASP A 657 -39.20 -16.88 3.02
C ASP A 657 -39.66 -16.73 1.57
N GLY A 658 -39.00 -17.48 0.68
CA GLY A 658 -39.23 -17.40 -0.75
C GLY A 658 -40.72 -17.50 -1.06
N VAL A 659 -41.22 -16.55 -1.85
CA VAL A 659 -42.46 -16.77 -2.58
C VAL A 659 -42.18 -17.90 -3.56
N ASP A 660 -42.60 -19.09 -3.16
CA ASP A 660 -42.54 -20.34 -3.90
C ASP A 660 -43.30 -20.18 -5.22
N ALA A 661 -42.57 -20.17 -6.33
CA ALA A 661 -43.11 -20.34 -7.67
C ALA A 661 -42.63 -21.68 -8.21
N GLY A 662 -43.27 -22.77 -7.78
CA GLY A 662 -42.94 -24.10 -8.29
C GLY A 662 -43.68 -25.22 -7.59
N GLY A 663 -44.98 -25.38 -7.88
CA GLY A 663 -45.76 -26.51 -7.36
C GLY A 663 -45.20 -27.87 -7.77
N ALA A 664 -45.06 -28.77 -6.80
CA ALA A 664 -45.18 -30.20 -6.98
C ALA A 664 -45.49 -30.88 -5.63
N ASP A 665 -46.68 -31.48 -5.55
CA ASP A 665 -47.13 -32.42 -4.53
C ASP A 665 -46.08 -33.52 -4.25
N VAL A 666 -45.74 -33.76 -2.97
CA VAL A 666 -45.64 -35.13 -2.41
C VAL A 666 -46.02 -35.12 -0.93
N ALA A 667 -46.94 -36.03 -0.59
CA ALA A 667 -47.55 -36.21 0.72
C ALA A 667 -46.66 -36.92 1.77
N GLY A 668 -46.82 -36.50 3.03
CA GLY A 668 -47.07 -37.35 4.20
C GLY A 668 -45.89 -38.08 4.87
N THR A 669 -45.60 -37.75 6.13
CA THR A 669 -46.06 -38.52 7.32
C THR A 669 -45.46 -37.96 8.63
N ALA A 670 -46.28 -38.04 9.68
CA ALA A 670 -46.06 -37.51 11.02
C ALA A 670 -45.25 -38.45 11.94
N GLY A 671 -44.62 -37.88 12.98
CA GLY A 671 -44.06 -38.61 14.12
C GLY A 671 -43.78 -37.69 15.31
N VAL A 672 -44.64 -37.77 16.33
CA VAL A 672 -44.59 -37.05 17.61
C VAL A 672 -43.87 -37.90 18.66
N ALA A 673 -43.03 -37.33 19.52
CA ALA A 673 -42.98 -37.63 20.97
C ALA A 673 -41.98 -36.75 21.74
N ALA A 674 -42.46 -36.24 22.87
CA ALA A 674 -41.79 -35.35 23.83
C ALA A 674 -41.16 -36.10 25.01
N GLY A 675 -40.30 -35.42 25.78
CA GLY A 675 -39.90 -35.82 27.14
C GLY A 675 -38.80 -34.92 27.75
N GLY A 676 -39.13 -34.17 28.82
CA GLY A 676 -38.29 -33.15 29.48
C GLY A 676 -37.21 -33.71 30.43
N ALA A 677 -36.56 -32.99 31.35
CA ALA A 677 -36.49 -31.59 31.76
C ALA A 677 -35.31 -31.48 32.77
N ALA A 678 -34.60 -30.34 32.85
CA ALA A 678 -34.10 -29.71 34.10
C ALA A 678 -33.07 -28.57 33.86
N ALA A 679 -33.58 -27.34 33.88
CA ALA A 679 -33.06 -26.10 34.49
C ALA A 679 -31.55 -25.76 34.54
N ARG A 680 -31.19 -24.67 33.82
CA ARG A 680 -30.40 -23.53 34.35
C ARG A 680 -30.88 -22.22 33.70
N VAL A 681 -30.80 -21.15 34.48
CA VAL A 681 -31.51 -19.86 34.34
C VAL A 681 -30.67 -18.85 33.54
N ASP A 682 -31.35 -18.22 32.57
CA ASP A 682 -31.19 -16.90 31.94
C ASP A 682 -29.85 -16.49 31.30
N ALA A 683 -29.71 -16.86 30.03
CA ALA A 683 -29.36 -15.90 28.99
C ALA A 683 -30.58 -15.83 28.05
N VAL A 684 -31.18 -14.66 27.88
CA VAL A 684 -32.20 -14.45 26.84
C VAL A 684 -31.48 -14.57 25.50
N GLY A 685 -31.44 -15.79 24.98
CA GLY A 685 -31.17 -16.07 23.58
C GLY A 685 -32.31 -15.48 22.79
N VAL A 686 -32.09 -14.31 22.21
CA VAL A 686 -32.89 -13.87 21.07
C VAL A 686 -32.48 -14.77 19.93
N ASP A 687 -33.44 -15.57 19.47
CA ASP A 687 -33.39 -16.33 18.24
C ASP A 687 -33.12 -15.33 17.10
N ALA A 688 -31.87 -15.18 16.69
CA ALA A 688 -31.43 -14.22 15.67
C ALA A 688 -31.57 -14.80 14.24
N GLY A 689 -32.56 -15.69 14.05
CA GLY A 689 -32.97 -16.14 12.74
C GLY A 689 -34.29 -15.47 12.38
N SER A 690 -34.25 -14.53 11.42
CA SER A 690 -35.38 -14.01 10.61
C SER A 690 -35.77 -12.52 10.73
N ALA A 691 -35.06 -11.66 11.47
CA ALA A 691 -35.27 -10.20 11.42
C ALA A 691 -34.04 -9.50 10.81
N GLY A 692 -34.26 -8.63 9.82
CA GLY A 692 -33.17 -7.79 9.27
C GLY A 692 -32.56 -6.88 10.33
N ALA A 693 -31.33 -6.43 10.10
CA ALA A 693 -30.60 -5.55 11.02
C ALA A 693 -30.12 -4.29 10.29
N THR A 694 -30.26 -3.14 10.94
CA THR A 694 -29.72 -1.86 10.45
C THR A 694 -28.78 -1.27 11.50
N LEU A 695 -27.59 -0.85 11.06
CA LEU A 695 -26.59 -0.19 11.88
C LEU A 695 -26.20 1.14 11.21
N VAL A 696 -26.28 2.23 11.94
CA VAL A 696 -25.91 3.57 11.47
C VAL A 696 -24.69 4.06 12.23
N GLY A 697 -23.62 4.37 11.51
CA GLY A 697 -22.44 5.05 12.03
C GLY A 697 -22.56 6.56 11.80
N LEU A 698 -22.53 7.33 12.89
CA LEU A 698 -22.51 8.78 12.89
C LEU A 698 -21.13 9.28 13.30
N PHE A 699 -20.54 10.16 12.49
CA PHE A 699 -19.16 10.62 12.66
C PHE A 699 -19.10 12.15 12.62
N ASN A 700 -18.82 12.79 13.75
CA ASN A 700 -18.67 14.24 13.84
C ASN A 700 -17.22 14.65 13.50
N PHE A 701 -17.00 15.35 12.40
CA PHE A 701 -15.68 15.83 11.99
C PHE A 701 -15.32 17.22 12.53
N SER A 702 -16.21 17.90 13.25
CA SER A 702 -15.96 19.24 13.79
C SER A 702 -15.33 19.26 15.19
N ASP A 703 -14.81 20.43 15.55
CA ASP A 703 -14.30 20.76 16.88
C ASP A 703 -15.39 21.19 17.87
N GLU A 704 -16.65 21.23 17.43
CA GLU A 704 -17.81 21.61 18.24
C GLU A 704 -18.80 20.45 18.35
N PRO A 705 -19.58 20.36 19.44
CA PRO A 705 -20.69 19.42 19.51
C PRO A 705 -21.66 19.64 18.33
N GLN A 706 -22.13 18.55 17.72
CA GLN A 706 -23.07 18.59 16.60
C GLN A 706 -24.33 17.81 16.94
N HIS A 707 -25.43 18.26 16.36
CA HIS A 707 -26.70 17.53 16.38
C HIS A 707 -26.92 16.89 15.01
N ALA A 708 -27.18 15.58 14.99
CA ALA A 708 -27.51 14.83 13.80
C ALA A 708 -28.99 14.45 13.83
N HIS A 709 -29.73 14.89 12.82
CA HIS A 709 -31.12 14.50 12.61
C HIS A 709 -31.19 13.52 11.45
N LEU A 710 -31.47 12.25 11.75
CA LEU A 710 -31.73 11.23 10.74
C LEU A 710 -33.22 11.18 10.46
N ASN A 711 -33.62 11.76 9.32
CA ASN A 711 -34.99 11.68 8.85
C ASN A 711 -35.39 10.24 8.53
N ALA A 712 -36.68 9.94 8.66
CA ALA A 712 -37.29 8.73 8.15
C ALA A 712 -37.20 8.71 6.61
N SER A 713 -36.04 8.36 6.08
CA SER A 713 -35.77 8.26 4.65
C SER A 713 -36.43 6.98 4.11
N ASP A 714 -37.27 7.15 3.08
CA ASP A 714 -37.89 6.13 2.22
C ASP A 714 -38.39 4.82 2.88
N GLY A 715 -38.78 4.87 4.16
CA GLY A 715 -39.30 3.73 4.91
C GLY A 715 -38.24 2.77 5.47
N ILE A 716 -36.96 3.16 5.53
CA ILE A 716 -35.89 2.34 6.13
C ILE A 716 -35.91 2.43 7.66
N ILE A 717 -36.29 3.58 8.23
CA ILE A 717 -36.46 3.77 9.68
C ILE A 717 -37.88 4.21 9.96
N ALA A 718 -38.49 3.61 10.98
CA ALA A 718 -39.89 3.86 11.33
C ALA A 718 -40.11 5.20 12.03
N GLU A 719 -39.09 5.70 12.74
CA GLU A 719 -39.11 6.96 13.48
C GLU A 719 -37.80 7.72 13.23
N PRO A 720 -37.83 9.07 13.20
CA PRO A 720 -36.62 9.88 13.15
C PRO A 720 -35.70 9.61 14.34
N VAL A 721 -34.39 9.72 14.12
CA VAL A 721 -33.38 9.48 15.15
C VAL A 721 -32.56 10.76 15.33
N ASP A 722 -32.63 11.33 16.53
CA ASP A 722 -31.90 12.52 16.95
C ASP A 722 -30.72 12.13 17.85
N VAL A 723 -29.52 12.60 17.49
CA VAL A 723 -28.28 12.23 18.20
C VAL A 723 -27.38 13.44 18.39
N ASP A 724 -27.05 13.76 19.64
CA ASP A 724 -26.01 14.73 19.99
C ASP A 724 -24.64 14.04 20.01
N LEU A 725 -23.68 14.57 19.27
CA LEU A 725 -22.32 14.08 19.11
C LEU A 725 -21.32 15.08 19.68
N GLU A 726 -20.44 14.62 20.55
CA GLU A 726 -19.29 15.39 21.02
C GLU A 726 -18.30 15.67 19.86
N PRO A 727 -17.41 16.67 20.01
CA PRO A 727 -16.36 16.93 19.03
C PRO A 727 -15.54 15.67 18.74
N TYR A 728 -15.40 15.34 17.46
CA TYR A 728 -14.67 14.16 16.98
C TYR A 728 -15.18 12.82 17.55
N GLU A 729 -16.48 12.72 17.86
CA GLU A 729 -17.12 11.47 18.28
C GLU A 729 -17.57 10.63 17.07
N ALA A 730 -17.34 9.32 17.16
CA ALA A 730 -18.04 8.32 16.36
C ALA A 730 -19.06 7.59 17.24
N ARG A 731 -20.31 7.47 16.78
CA ARG A 731 -21.39 6.78 17.50
C ARG A 731 -22.15 5.84 16.59
N PHE A 732 -22.33 4.60 17.03
CA PHE A 732 -23.04 3.58 16.28
C PHE A 732 -24.42 3.35 16.88
N VAL A 733 -25.46 3.45 16.06
CA VAL A 733 -26.86 3.34 16.45
C VAL A 733 -27.47 2.15 15.71
N ARG A 734 -27.95 1.16 16.45
CA ARG A 734 -28.72 0.04 15.88
C ARG A 734 -30.20 0.41 15.85
N LEU A 735 -30.83 0.16 14.71
CA LEU A 735 -32.22 0.49 14.41
C LEU A 735 -33.06 -0.76 14.19
#